data_AF-A0A0W1I9J1-F1
#
_entry.id   AF-A0A0W1I9J1-F1
#
_cell.length_a   1.000
_cell.length_b   1.000
_cell.length_c   1.000
_cell.angle_alpha   90.00
_cell.angle_beta   90.00
_cell.angle_gamma   90.00
#
_symmetry.space_group_name_H-M   'P 1'
#
loop_
_entity.id
_entity.type
_entity.pdbx_description
1 polymer ?
#
loop_
_entity_poly.entity_id
_entity_poly.type
_entity_poly.pdbx_seq_one_letter_code
_entity_poly.pdbx_strand_id
1 'polypeptide(L)'
;MSAPFNFGQLKFLKALTEALFHGAPMVISADQVVANITELFAKVGGTKLDEIRLSLTATELVLGPLFAAVDVETRAHRIRNRLQNSQIDLFQDMARLRGIVYACYYGHWQPGVEAGDQQANAANPVHQQIGFTLPKFRVRGPADMAITRVEGREIDPAHILDADTLGDEYDVVVVGSGAGGAVAAHNVAARGYRVLIVEAGPFYPSPRITHHELDMVAHLYKHGALQTSTNRDFIVFQGRCVGGSSTINNGICLRVNEAGRTHPDAVDVLARWASIGAPIDADAFHASYDAIRDRLHIGTIEARAGRHNGPHLINGWHAYAAGSSDPKEQRAVADWFAKNFGPPHTPEACAYCGYCNSGCAYGRRLGMAQTYLPDACRDHGARILPETKVDRIVWQTSIDGRREAEGVKLILPDGSRRTVRARVGVVVAAGTIASSKLLDRSDIDGTGHNVSLNIASPVVALMPQGVGGNAWDEDQMSSYVDCGDFLLESHFQSPMAMASLMPGWFTDHSERMRNYGRVHSAGILFPADRRGRVKDGKLKFELDRDTDLPLLRRAMATLTKVHFAAGAIECYPALTKGQRLTPNMDIDGFFETAIRESDDVTLSSSHPHGGNAINVDPDAGVVDPDCRVHGTTNVIVTDASVFPTCIRVNAQWTTMAMAHYATARHDPFG
;
A
#
# COMPACT_ATOMS: atom_id res chain seq x y z
N MET A 1 -16.57 -3.89 25.26
CA MET A 1 -15.32 -4.45 24.70
C MET A 1 -14.28 -4.55 25.80
N SER A 2 -13.46 -5.61 25.82
CA SER A 2 -12.33 -5.70 26.76
C SER A 2 -11.29 -4.63 26.41
N ALA A 3 -10.58 -4.11 27.41
CA ALA A 3 -9.51 -3.14 27.19
C ALA A 3 -8.43 -3.74 26.26
N PRO A 4 -7.90 -2.97 25.28
CA PRO A 4 -6.89 -3.48 24.35
C PRO A 4 -5.61 -3.97 25.05
N PHE A 5 -5.24 -3.40 26.18
CA PHE A 5 -4.04 -3.78 26.92
C PHE A 5 -4.34 -3.98 28.41
N ASN A 6 -3.61 -4.87 29.06
CA ASN A 6 -3.67 -5.02 30.53
C ASN A 6 -2.80 -3.95 31.22
N PHE A 7 -2.94 -3.82 32.54
CA PHE A 7 -2.22 -2.80 33.31
C PHE A 7 -0.69 -2.88 33.19
N GLY A 8 -0.13 -4.10 33.17
CA GLY A 8 1.32 -4.29 32.99
C GLY A 8 1.80 -3.80 31.63
N GLN A 9 1.08 -4.15 30.56
CA GLN A 9 1.37 -3.70 29.21
C GLN A 9 1.26 -2.18 29.05
N LEU A 10 0.26 -1.55 29.67
CA LEU A 10 0.12 -0.09 29.68
C LEU A 10 1.29 0.59 30.38
N LYS A 11 1.71 0.06 31.54
CA LYS A 11 2.87 0.55 32.29
C LYS A 11 4.16 0.41 31.47
N PHE A 12 4.33 -0.72 30.79
CA PHE A 12 5.47 -0.96 29.92
C PHE A 12 5.48 -0.02 28.71
N LEU A 13 4.35 0.18 28.03
CA LEU A 13 4.22 1.11 26.90
C LEU A 13 4.58 2.55 27.30
N LYS A 14 4.11 3.01 28.47
CA LYS A 14 4.49 4.31 29.02
C LYS A 14 6.01 4.40 29.23
N ALA A 15 6.59 3.41 29.90
CA ALA A 15 8.02 3.36 30.18
C ALA A 15 8.88 3.32 28.90
N LEU A 16 8.43 2.58 27.88
CA LEU A 16 9.05 2.51 26.57
C LEU A 16 8.96 3.86 25.86
N THR A 17 7.81 4.53 25.92
CA THR A 17 7.61 5.87 25.33
C THR A 17 8.56 6.89 25.97
N GLU A 18 8.62 6.96 27.30
CA GLU A 18 9.54 7.83 28.03
C GLU A 18 11.01 7.55 27.64
N ALA A 19 11.37 6.27 27.50
CA ALA A 19 12.71 5.88 27.09
C ALA A 19 13.01 6.31 25.64
N LEU A 20 12.09 6.10 24.69
CA LEU A 20 12.23 6.47 23.28
C LEU A 20 12.28 7.98 23.03
N PHE A 21 11.83 8.79 23.97
CA PHE A 21 11.96 10.25 23.94
C PHE A 21 13.00 10.78 24.92
N HIS A 22 13.85 9.92 25.50
CA HIS A 22 14.90 10.34 26.42
C HIS A 22 15.85 11.35 25.76
N GLY A 23 15.94 12.55 26.33
CA GLY A 23 16.72 13.68 25.79
C GLY A 23 15.99 14.53 24.75
N ALA A 24 14.73 14.21 24.40
CA ALA A 24 13.93 14.94 23.43
C ALA A 24 12.67 15.55 24.09
N PRO A 25 12.39 16.86 23.93
CA PRO A 25 11.12 17.44 24.36
C PRO A 25 9.93 16.80 23.65
N MET A 26 8.94 16.43 24.46
CA MET A 26 7.60 16.02 24.01
C MET A 26 6.61 17.17 24.26
N VAL A 27 5.67 17.37 23.33
CA VAL A 27 4.59 18.37 23.47
C VAL A 27 3.25 17.77 23.89
N ILE A 28 3.18 16.44 23.95
CA ILE A 28 2.11 15.65 24.58
C ILE A 28 2.74 14.66 25.56
N SER A 29 2.02 14.27 26.61
CA SER A 29 2.58 13.35 27.62
C SER A 29 2.73 11.93 27.10
N ALA A 30 3.60 11.13 27.72
CA ALA A 30 3.68 9.69 27.44
C ALA A 30 2.32 8.98 27.70
N ASP A 31 1.54 9.43 28.69
CA ASP A 31 0.19 8.92 28.92
C ASP A 31 -0.74 9.18 27.73
N GLN A 32 -0.64 10.35 27.09
CA GLN A 32 -1.41 10.66 25.89
C GLN A 32 -0.99 9.76 24.70
N VAL A 33 0.30 9.48 24.54
CA VAL A 33 0.77 8.53 23.51
C VAL A 33 0.19 7.13 23.75
N VAL A 34 0.19 6.66 25.00
CA VAL A 34 -0.42 5.37 25.38
C VAL A 34 -1.94 5.37 25.11
N ALA A 35 -2.63 6.50 25.34
CA ALA A 35 -4.03 6.64 24.98
C ALA A 35 -4.26 6.51 23.46
N ASN A 36 -3.45 7.20 22.64
CA ASN A 36 -3.50 7.09 21.18
C ASN A 36 -3.24 5.63 20.70
N ILE A 37 -2.25 4.94 21.30
CA ILE A 37 -1.98 3.51 21.01
C ILE A 37 -3.20 2.65 21.36
N THR A 38 -3.79 2.88 22.53
CA THR A 38 -4.97 2.13 22.98
C THR A 38 -6.15 2.34 22.04
N GLU A 39 -6.36 3.57 21.58
CA GLU A 39 -7.40 3.91 20.61
C GLU A 39 -7.20 3.22 19.26
N LEU A 40 -5.98 3.24 18.71
CA LEU A 40 -5.64 2.53 17.47
C LEU A 40 -5.99 1.04 17.58
N PHE A 41 -5.56 0.39 18.67
CA PHE A 41 -5.77 -1.04 18.84
C PHE A 41 -7.20 -1.43 19.24
N ALA A 42 -7.97 -0.51 19.80
CA ALA A 42 -9.41 -0.68 19.97
C ALA A 42 -10.15 -0.75 18.63
N LYS A 43 -9.68 -0.01 17.61
CA LYS A 43 -10.24 0.00 16.25
C LYS A 43 -9.76 -1.17 15.39
N VAL A 44 -8.48 -1.50 15.46
CA VAL A 44 -7.88 -2.59 14.65
C VAL A 44 -8.33 -3.97 15.11
N GLY A 45 -8.26 -4.23 16.43
CA GLY A 45 -8.69 -5.49 17.06
C GLY A 45 -8.11 -6.78 16.46
N GLY A 46 -8.77 -7.90 16.79
CA GLY A 46 -8.50 -9.23 16.22
C GLY A 46 -7.11 -9.80 16.52
N THR A 47 -6.66 -10.74 15.68
CA THR A 47 -5.42 -11.50 15.88
C THR A 47 -4.16 -10.63 15.97
N LYS A 48 -4.21 -9.41 15.42
CA LYS A 48 -3.06 -8.49 15.42
C LYS A 48 -2.88 -7.79 16.77
N LEU A 49 -3.96 -7.54 17.49
CA LEU A 49 -3.86 -7.11 18.88
C LEU A 49 -3.15 -8.18 19.74
N ASP A 50 -3.47 -9.45 19.53
CA ASP A 50 -2.85 -10.55 20.28
C ASP A 50 -1.36 -10.72 19.94
N GLU A 51 -0.98 -10.58 18.67
CA GLU A 51 0.43 -10.54 18.27
C GLU A 51 1.19 -9.39 18.95
N ILE A 52 0.62 -8.19 18.99
CA ILE A 52 1.27 -7.03 19.63
C ILE A 52 1.36 -7.20 21.14
N ARG A 53 0.33 -7.74 21.79
CA ARG A 53 0.36 -8.10 23.22
C ARG A 53 1.49 -9.08 23.52
N LEU A 54 1.73 -10.04 22.63
CA LEU A 54 2.84 -10.99 22.75
C LEU A 54 4.19 -10.30 22.55
N SER A 55 4.34 -9.48 21.50
CA SER A 55 5.57 -8.72 21.24
C SER A 55 5.91 -7.77 22.40
N LEU A 56 4.93 -7.13 23.04
CA LEU A 56 5.14 -6.29 24.24
C LEU A 56 5.71 -7.11 25.40
N THR A 57 5.09 -8.24 25.72
CA THR A 57 5.55 -9.13 26.80
C THR A 57 6.95 -9.66 26.53
N ALA A 58 7.23 -10.11 25.30
CA ALA A 58 8.54 -10.60 24.90
C ALA A 58 9.62 -9.50 24.99
N THR A 59 9.29 -8.29 24.54
CA THR A 59 10.21 -7.15 24.58
C THR A 59 10.51 -6.73 26.02
N GLU A 60 9.51 -6.71 26.91
CA GLU A 60 9.71 -6.41 28.33
C GLU A 60 10.69 -7.41 28.98
N LEU A 61 10.52 -8.71 28.72
CA LEU A 61 11.42 -9.75 29.22
C LEU A 61 12.87 -9.54 28.75
N VAL A 62 13.06 -9.16 27.48
CA VAL A 62 14.40 -8.96 26.90
C VAL A 62 15.07 -7.67 27.37
N LEU A 63 14.30 -6.60 27.59
CA LEU A 63 14.79 -5.37 28.21
C LEU A 63 15.07 -5.53 29.71
N GLY A 64 14.72 -6.69 30.27
CA GLY A 64 15.08 -7.14 31.61
C GLY A 64 14.04 -6.80 32.67
N PRO A 65 14.08 -7.49 33.82
CA PRO A 65 13.11 -7.29 34.89
C PRO A 65 13.10 -5.84 35.36
N LEU A 66 11.92 -5.39 35.81
CA LEU A 66 11.70 -4.05 36.34
C LEU A 66 12.01 -2.92 35.36
N PHE A 67 12.02 -3.16 34.03
CA PHE A 67 12.23 -2.11 33.03
C PHE A 67 11.31 -0.90 33.28
N ALA A 68 10.04 -1.14 33.55
CA ALA A 68 9.07 -0.09 33.85
C ALA A 68 9.19 0.53 35.26
N ALA A 69 10.13 0.08 36.10
CA ALA A 69 10.33 0.56 37.46
C ALA A 69 11.69 1.26 37.68
N VAL A 70 12.66 1.09 36.79
CA VAL A 70 13.91 1.87 36.79
C VAL A 70 13.69 3.27 36.19
N ASP A 71 14.65 4.19 36.38
CA ASP A 71 14.61 5.54 35.81
C ASP A 71 14.76 5.54 34.27
N VAL A 72 14.40 6.66 33.64
CA VAL A 72 14.38 6.80 32.17
C VAL A 72 15.76 6.67 31.52
N GLU A 73 16.82 7.13 32.19
CA GLU A 73 18.19 7.07 31.69
C GLU A 73 18.64 5.60 31.62
N THR A 74 18.37 4.84 32.68
CA THR A 74 18.63 3.40 32.73
C THR A 74 17.83 2.64 31.66
N ARG A 75 16.57 3.00 31.42
CA ARG A 75 15.77 2.40 30.33
C ARG A 75 16.36 2.67 28.95
N ALA A 76 16.72 3.92 28.67
CA ALA A 76 17.35 4.31 27.42
C ALA A 76 18.69 3.60 27.22
N HIS A 77 19.50 3.48 28.28
CA HIS A 77 20.76 2.72 28.26
C HIS A 77 20.53 1.23 27.95
N ARG A 78 19.54 0.58 28.59
CA ARG A 78 19.18 -0.82 28.29
C ARG A 78 18.80 -1.01 26.83
N ILE A 79 17.98 -0.13 26.27
CA ILE A 79 17.62 -0.18 24.84
C ILE A 79 18.88 0.00 23.99
N ARG A 80 19.70 1.05 24.21
CA ARG A 80 20.95 1.29 23.44
C ARG A 80 21.88 0.09 23.47
N ASN A 81 22.11 -0.50 24.65
CA ASN A 81 22.93 -1.69 24.79
C ASN A 81 22.38 -2.86 23.98
N ARG A 82 21.06 -3.02 23.91
CA ARG A 82 20.44 -4.03 23.03
C ARG A 82 20.64 -3.71 21.56
N LEU A 83 20.48 -2.45 21.14
CA LEU A 83 20.72 -2.05 19.75
C LEU A 83 22.17 -2.31 19.30
N GLN A 84 23.15 -2.17 20.21
CA GLN A 84 24.57 -2.37 19.91
C GLN A 84 25.01 -3.83 19.96
N ASN A 85 24.47 -4.64 20.88
CA ASN A 85 25.02 -5.97 21.21
C ASN A 85 24.15 -7.15 20.78
N SER A 86 22.92 -6.93 20.31
CA SER A 86 22.03 -8.03 19.91
C SER A 86 22.26 -8.44 18.46
N GLN A 87 22.40 -9.75 18.23
CA GLN A 87 22.31 -10.40 16.90
C GLN A 87 21.06 -11.29 16.78
N ILE A 88 20.05 -11.06 17.62
CA ILE A 88 18.83 -11.89 17.70
C ILE A 88 17.69 -11.19 16.94
N ASP A 89 16.88 -11.97 16.20
CA ASP A 89 15.65 -11.60 15.45
C ASP A 89 14.63 -10.74 16.23
N LEU A 90 14.76 -10.62 17.55
CA LEU A 90 13.88 -9.79 18.38
C LEU A 90 14.04 -8.28 18.12
N PHE A 91 15.07 -7.88 17.36
CA PHE A 91 15.28 -6.51 16.93
C PHE A 91 14.12 -5.99 16.06
N GLN A 92 13.52 -6.85 15.24
CA GLN A 92 12.36 -6.50 14.43
C GLN A 92 11.15 -6.16 15.29
N ASP A 93 10.89 -6.92 16.36
CA ASP A 93 9.80 -6.65 17.31
C ASP A 93 10.03 -5.29 18.02
N MET A 94 11.26 -5.00 18.42
CA MET A 94 11.61 -3.70 19.02
C MET A 94 11.43 -2.55 18.03
N ALA A 95 11.91 -2.68 16.79
CA ALA A 95 11.77 -1.67 15.75
C ALA A 95 10.30 -1.41 15.40
N ARG A 96 9.48 -2.47 15.38
CA ARG A 96 8.03 -2.38 15.17
C ARG A 96 7.33 -1.63 16.31
N LEU A 97 7.62 -1.97 17.57
CA LEU A 97 7.06 -1.27 18.73
C LEU A 97 7.49 0.20 18.74
N ARG A 98 8.75 0.48 18.41
CA ARG A 98 9.27 1.85 18.21
C ARG A 98 8.50 2.61 17.12
N GLY A 99 8.25 1.98 15.97
CA GLY A 99 7.42 2.54 14.91
C GLY A 99 5.99 2.88 15.37
N ILE A 100 5.36 2.00 16.16
CA ILE A 100 4.01 2.22 16.71
C ILE A 100 4.00 3.41 17.69
N VAL A 101 4.98 3.50 18.60
CA VAL A 101 5.06 4.60 19.57
C VAL A 101 5.24 5.94 18.85
N TYR A 102 6.17 6.02 17.89
CA TYR A 102 6.36 7.25 17.13
C TYR A 102 5.17 7.58 16.24
N ALA A 103 4.57 6.60 15.55
CA ALA A 103 3.32 6.82 14.81
C ALA A 103 2.23 7.42 15.71
N CYS A 104 2.00 6.84 16.89
CA CYS A 104 0.96 7.34 17.79
C CYS A 104 1.30 8.69 18.46
N TYR A 105 2.57 9.08 18.52
CA TYR A 105 2.95 10.45 18.91
C TYR A 105 2.69 11.45 17.77
N TYR A 106 3.23 11.19 16.58
CA TYR A 106 3.15 12.11 15.43
C TYR A 106 1.80 12.10 14.71
N GLY A 107 0.99 11.07 14.91
CA GLY A 107 -0.40 10.97 14.48
C GLY A 107 -1.41 11.43 15.52
N HIS A 108 -0.96 12.10 16.59
CA HIS A 108 -1.85 12.61 17.62
C HIS A 108 -2.90 13.55 17.01
N TRP A 109 -4.15 13.35 17.43
CA TRP A 109 -5.28 14.16 17.04
C TRP A 109 -6.03 14.67 18.26
N GLN A 110 -6.38 15.95 18.27
CA GLN A 110 -7.10 16.55 19.38
C GLN A 110 -8.55 16.01 19.46
N PRO A 111 -9.01 15.54 20.64
CA PRO A 111 -10.34 14.94 20.80
C PRO A 111 -11.48 15.97 20.79
N GLY A 112 -12.69 15.52 20.44
CA GLY A 112 -13.95 16.23 20.77
C GLY A 112 -14.59 17.13 19.71
N VAL A 113 -14.32 16.96 18.41
CA VAL A 113 -14.91 17.82 17.36
C VAL A 113 -15.36 17.02 16.13
N GLU A 114 -16.65 17.08 15.76
CA GLU A 114 -17.20 16.48 14.52
C GLU A 114 -17.34 17.46 13.34
N ALA A 115 -17.32 16.89 12.13
CA ALA A 115 -17.57 17.42 10.77
C ALA A 115 -16.90 18.75 10.37
N GLY A 116 -15.59 18.79 10.54
CA GLY A 116 -14.69 19.76 9.93
C GLY A 116 -13.23 19.45 10.18
N ASP A 117 -12.92 18.17 10.45
CA ASP A 117 -11.62 17.50 10.63
C ASP A 117 -10.44 18.43 10.92
N GLN A 118 -9.95 19.13 9.92
CA GLN A 118 -8.75 19.95 10.04
C GLN A 118 -8.91 21.18 10.94
N GLN A 119 -10.10 21.80 11.06
CA GLN A 119 -10.32 23.02 11.88
C GLN A 119 -9.98 22.80 13.35
N ALA A 120 -10.41 21.66 13.90
CA ALA A 120 -10.15 21.28 15.28
C ALA A 120 -8.66 21.09 15.56
N ASN A 121 -7.88 20.77 14.52
CA ASN A 121 -6.46 20.43 14.63
C ASN A 121 -5.54 21.48 14.00
N ALA A 122 -6.05 22.70 13.75
CA ALA A 122 -5.24 23.82 13.31
C ALA A 122 -4.13 24.17 14.32
N ALA A 123 -4.42 24.03 15.62
CA ALA A 123 -3.48 24.29 16.72
C ALA A 123 -2.86 22.99 17.29
N ASN A 124 -2.77 21.92 16.49
CA ASN A 124 -2.20 20.65 16.96
C ASN A 124 -0.73 20.86 17.38
N PRO A 125 -0.38 20.62 18.66
CA PRO A 125 0.95 20.93 19.18
C PRO A 125 2.04 20.09 18.52
N VAL A 126 1.73 18.84 18.14
CA VAL A 126 2.68 17.94 17.48
C VAL A 126 2.94 18.39 16.04
N HIS A 127 1.91 18.82 15.31
CA HIS A 127 2.10 19.43 13.98
C HIS A 127 2.95 20.71 14.05
N GLN A 128 2.70 21.57 15.04
CA GLN A 128 3.49 22.78 15.26
C GLN A 128 4.96 22.47 15.57
N GLN A 129 5.23 21.44 16.38
CA GLN A 129 6.59 21.02 16.76
C GLN A 129 7.46 20.66 15.54
N ILE A 130 6.84 20.13 14.48
CA ILE A 130 7.55 19.71 13.25
C ILE A 130 7.34 20.66 12.07
N GLY A 131 6.67 21.80 12.30
CA GLY A 131 6.38 22.78 11.25
C GLY A 131 5.43 22.25 10.16
N PHE A 132 4.56 21.30 10.46
CA PHE A 132 3.61 20.75 9.51
C PHE A 132 2.30 21.54 9.48
N THR A 133 1.75 21.72 8.28
CA THR A 133 0.45 22.37 8.08
C THR A 133 -0.53 21.45 7.37
N LEU A 134 -1.70 21.25 7.98
CA LEU A 134 -2.80 20.49 7.38
C LEU A 134 -3.27 21.14 6.07
N PRO A 135 -3.68 20.36 5.06
CA PRO A 135 -3.98 20.85 3.71
C PRO A 135 -4.89 22.08 3.64
N LYS A 136 -5.91 22.16 4.51
CA LYS A 136 -6.86 23.28 4.58
C LYS A 136 -6.20 24.63 4.91
N PHE A 137 -5.09 24.63 5.66
CA PHE A 137 -4.42 25.86 6.10
C PHE A 137 -3.15 26.18 5.32
N ARG A 138 -2.81 25.37 4.31
CA ARG A 138 -1.64 25.63 3.47
C ARG A 138 -1.87 26.88 2.63
N VAL A 139 -0.82 27.66 2.44
CA VAL A 139 -0.87 28.83 1.55
C VAL A 139 -0.89 28.31 0.11
N ARG A 140 -1.99 28.56 -0.59
CA ARG A 140 -2.19 28.14 -1.98
C ARG A 140 -1.72 29.25 -2.92
N GLY A 141 -0.91 28.90 -3.92
CA GLY A 141 -0.43 29.84 -4.93
C GLY A 141 -1.52 30.17 -5.98
N PRO A 142 -1.29 31.16 -6.87
CA PRO A 142 -2.25 31.53 -7.91
C PRO A 142 -2.61 30.40 -8.88
N ALA A 143 -1.69 29.45 -9.09
CA ALA A 143 -1.90 28.28 -9.92
C ALA A 143 -2.55 27.11 -9.16
N ASP A 144 -2.76 27.21 -7.85
CA ASP A 144 -3.35 26.15 -7.03
C ASP A 144 -4.89 26.24 -7.04
N MET A 145 -5.55 25.09 -7.07
CA MET A 145 -7.02 25.04 -7.01
C MET A 145 -7.54 25.16 -5.57
N ALA A 146 -8.81 25.51 -5.37
CA ALA A 146 -9.43 25.37 -4.06
C ALA A 146 -9.57 23.88 -3.70
N ILE A 147 -9.26 23.52 -2.44
CA ILE A 147 -9.48 22.16 -1.94
C ILE A 147 -10.95 22.03 -1.52
N THR A 148 -11.80 21.79 -2.50
CA THR A 148 -13.24 21.55 -2.30
C THR A 148 -13.62 20.15 -2.76
N ARG A 149 -14.74 19.62 -2.26
CA ARG A 149 -15.25 18.33 -2.73
C ARG A 149 -15.83 18.43 -4.14
N VAL A 150 -15.72 17.35 -4.90
CA VAL A 150 -16.49 17.14 -6.14
C VAL A 150 -17.67 16.23 -5.79
N GLU A 151 -18.88 16.74 -5.98
CA GLU A 151 -20.12 15.99 -5.72
C GLU A 151 -20.49 15.07 -6.88
N GLY A 152 -21.40 14.11 -6.64
CA GLY A 152 -21.95 13.23 -7.69
C GLY A 152 -21.06 12.07 -8.13
N ARG A 153 -19.90 11.88 -7.50
CA ARG A 153 -18.98 10.75 -7.76
C ARG A 153 -19.12 9.60 -6.77
N GLU A 154 -19.91 9.76 -5.72
CA GLU A 154 -20.05 8.74 -4.68
C GLU A 154 -21.04 7.64 -5.10
N ILE A 155 -20.86 6.46 -4.53
CA ILE A 155 -21.84 5.38 -4.61
C ILE A 155 -23.07 5.80 -3.82
N ASP A 156 -24.26 5.78 -4.44
CA ASP A 156 -25.51 6.04 -3.74
C ASP A 156 -25.72 4.95 -2.65
N PRO A 157 -25.92 5.33 -1.38
CA PRO A 157 -26.20 4.39 -0.29
C PRO A 157 -27.34 3.40 -0.58
N ALA A 158 -28.29 3.74 -1.47
CA ALA A 158 -29.37 2.84 -1.89
C ALA A 158 -28.88 1.56 -2.62
N HIS A 159 -27.64 1.55 -3.12
CA HIS A 159 -27.03 0.36 -3.73
C HIS A 159 -26.19 -0.47 -2.75
N ILE A 160 -26.04 0.01 -1.51
CA ILE A 160 -25.34 -0.69 -0.44
C ILE A 160 -26.35 -1.59 0.29
N LEU A 161 -26.07 -2.88 0.31
CA LEU A 161 -26.88 -3.89 0.98
C LEU A 161 -26.37 -4.14 2.40
N ASP A 162 -27.25 -4.73 3.20
CA ASP A 162 -26.97 -5.35 4.48
C ASP A 162 -27.48 -6.81 4.49
N ALA A 163 -27.44 -7.46 5.67
CA ALA A 163 -27.90 -8.83 5.82
C ALA A 163 -29.40 -9.00 5.48
N ASP A 164 -30.22 -7.99 5.76
CA ASP A 164 -31.69 -8.04 5.65
C ASP A 164 -32.16 -7.78 4.21
N THR A 165 -31.42 -6.96 3.47
CA THR A 165 -31.71 -6.59 2.07
C THR A 165 -31.00 -7.46 1.05
N LEU A 166 -30.12 -8.36 1.49
CA LEU A 166 -29.45 -9.34 0.64
C LEU A 166 -30.45 -10.38 0.11
N GLY A 167 -30.56 -10.48 -1.22
CA GLY A 167 -31.29 -11.56 -1.89
C GLY A 167 -30.57 -12.91 -1.84
N ASP A 168 -31.32 -13.99 -2.07
CA ASP A 168 -30.79 -15.37 -2.07
C ASP A 168 -30.05 -15.76 -3.36
N GLU A 169 -30.30 -15.05 -4.45
CA GLU A 169 -29.69 -15.32 -5.76
C GLU A 169 -29.37 -14.07 -6.57
N TYR A 170 -28.28 -14.18 -7.34
CA TYR A 170 -27.79 -13.21 -8.31
C TYR A 170 -27.29 -13.96 -9.55
N ASP A 171 -27.13 -13.27 -10.67
CA ASP A 171 -26.55 -13.88 -11.86
C ASP A 171 -25.05 -14.06 -11.67
N VAL A 172 -24.36 -12.97 -11.29
CA VAL A 172 -22.91 -13.00 -11.07
C VAL A 172 -22.59 -12.49 -9.66
N VAL A 173 -21.72 -13.21 -8.96
CA VAL A 173 -21.13 -12.75 -7.70
C VAL A 173 -19.68 -12.36 -7.93
N VAL A 174 -19.35 -11.11 -7.61
CA VAL A 174 -17.99 -10.56 -7.66
C VAL A 174 -17.42 -10.48 -6.25
N VAL A 175 -16.33 -11.18 -6.00
CA VAL A 175 -15.69 -11.28 -4.68
C VAL A 175 -14.54 -10.29 -4.58
N GLY A 176 -14.76 -9.19 -3.88
CA GLY A 176 -13.82 -8.08 -3.74
C GLY A 176 -14.17 -6.90 -4.65
N SER A 177 -14.14 -5.69 -4.10
CA SER A 177 -14.53 -4.45 -4.79
C SER A 177 -13.34 -3.61 -5.28
N GLY A 178 -12.14 -4.18 -5.27
CA GLY A 178 -10.89 -3.51 -5.62
C GLY A 178 -10.74 -3.21 -7.11
N ALA A 179 -9.51 -2.87 -7.52
CA ALA A 179 -9.16 -2.51 -8.90
C ALA A 179 -9.70 -3.49 -9.96
N GLY A 180 -9.50 -4.79 -9.76
CA GLY A 180 -10.00 -5.82 -10.69
C GLY A 180 -11.51 -6.03 -10.60
N GLY A 181 -12.02 -6.15 -9.37
CA GLY A 181 -13.42 -6.48 -9.11
C GLY A 181 -14.39 -5.40 -9.55
N ALA A 182 -14.05 -4.11 -9.38
CA ALA A 182 -14.88 -3.01 -9.84
C ALA A 182 -15.02 -2.97 -11.37
N VAL A 183 -13.91 -3.15 -12.10
CA VAL A 183 -13.92 -3.20 -13.56
C VAL A 183 -14.72 -4.42 -14.06
N ALA A 184 -14.47 -5.59 -13.46
CA ALA A 184 -15.21 -6.80 -13.81
C ALA A 184 -16.72 -6.66 -13.54
N ALA A 185 -17.08 -6.15 -12.36
CA ALA A 185 -18.47 -5.93 -11.97
C ALA A 185 -19.20 -4.97 -12.91
N HIS A 186 -18.57 -3.86 -13.29
CA HIS A 186 -19.11 -2.95 -14.28
C HIS A 186 -19.36 -3.66 -15.62
N ASN A 187 -18.37 -4.36 -16.15
CA ASN A 187 -18.45 -4.98 -17.47
C ASN A 187 -19.48 -6.12 -17.53
N VAL A 188 -19.61 -6.92 -16.47
CA VAL A 188 -20.62 -7.98 -16.41
C VAL A 188 -22.01 -7.39 -16.14
N ALA A 189 -22.15 -6.34 -15.33
CA ALA A 189 -23.44 -5.67 -15.13
C ALA A 189 -23.93 -4.98 -16.41
N ALA A 190 -23.02 -4.38 -17.19
CA ALA A 190 -23.32 -3.76 -18.48
C ALA A 190 -23.90 -4.75 -19.53
N ARG A 191 -23.66 -6.06 -19.34
CA ARG A 191 -24.27 -7.13 -20.14
C ARG A 191 -25.69 -7.50 -19.71
N GLY A 192 -26.22 -6.86 -18.67
CA GLY A 192 -27.55 -7.10 -18.14
C GLY A 192 -27.62 -8.13 -17.00
N TYR A 193 -26.47 -8.64 -16.53
CA TYR A 193 -26.46 -9.54 -15.38
C TYR A 193 -26.81 -8.80 -14.08
N ARG A 194 -27.58 -9.47 -13.21
CA ARG A 194 -27.76 -9.02 -11.82
C ARG A 194 -26.52 -9.33 -11.01
N VAL A 195 -25.75 -8.30 -10.68
CA VAL A 195 -24.44 -8.44 -10.02
C VAL A 195 -24.52 -8.13 -8.52
N LEU A 196 -23.98 -9.05 -7.70
CA LEU A 196 -23.65 -8.81 -6.29
C LEU A 196 -22.13 -8.66 -6.14
N ILE A 197 -21.68 -7.56 -5.58
CA ILE A 197 -20.28 -7.31 -5.21
C ILE A 197 -20.15 -7.51 -3.70
N VAL A 198 -19.29 -8.42 -3.26
CA VAL A 198 -19.08 -8.70 -1.83
C VAL A 198 -17.72 -8.16 -1.39
N GLU A 199 -17.69 -7.30 -0.39
CA GLU A 199 -16.47 -6.67 0.14
C GLU A 199 -16.30 -6.96 1.63
N ALA A 200 -15.09 -7.39 2.02
CA ALA A 200 -14.78 -7.73 3.41
C ALA A 200 -14.55 -6.51 4.32
N GLY A 201 -14.30 -5.34 3.72
CA GLY A 201 -14.14 -4.07 4.40
C GLY A 201 -15.41 -3.21 4.45
N PRO A 202 -15.41 -2.14 5.26
CA PRO A 202 -16.51 -1.19 5.35
C PRO A 202 -16.64 -0.29 4.12
N PHE A 203 -17.83 0.29 3.94
CA PHE A 203 -18.07 1.36 2.98
C PHE A 203 -17.72 2.72 3.60
N TYR A 204 -16.71 3.38 3.02
CA TYR A 204 -16.26 4.72 3.39
C TYR A 204 -16.35 5.66 2.18
N PRO A 205 -17.49 6.35 1.99
CA PRO A 205 -17.60 7.38 0.95
C PRO A 205 -16.70 8.58 1.30
N SER A 206 -16.30 9.36 0.29
CA SER A 206 -15.39 10.52 0.48
C SER A 206 -15.81 11.46 1.62
N PRO A 207 -17.10 11.74 1.87
CA PRO A 207 -17.54 12.55 3.00
C PRO A 207 -17.16 12.04 4.39
N ARG A 208 -16.90 10.75 4.54
CA ARG A 208 -16.50 10.11 5.80
C ARG A 208 -14.98 9.99 5.97
N ILE A 209 -14.20 10.34 4.94
CA ILE A 209 -12.74 10.31 5.00
C ILE A 209 -12.21 11.61 5.61
N THR A 210 -11.23 11.48 6.51
CA THR A 210 -10.60 12.59 7.25
C THR A 210 -9.07 12.55 7.12
N HIS A 211 -8.38 13.56 7.67
CA HIS A 211 -6.93 13.68 7.76
C HIS A 211 -6.41 13.17 9.11
N HIS A 212 -7.29 12.63 9.95
CA HIS A 212 -6.93 11.89 11.14
C HIS A 212 -6.34 10.54 10.73
N GLU A 213 -5.02 10.51 10.54
CA GLU A 213 -4.31 9.37 9.97
C GLU A 213 -4.56 8.06 10.74
N LEU A 214 -4.56 8.13 12.07
CA LEU A 214 -4.77 6.97 12.93
C LEU A 214 -6.12 6.28 12.65
N ASP A 215 -7.19 7.07 12.51
CA ASP A 215 -8.53 6.56 12.20
C ASP A 215 -8.58 5.96 10.80
N MET A 216 -8.10 6.69 9.81
CA MET A 216 -8.16 6.25 8.42
C MET A 216 -7.31 5.01 8.19
N VAL A 217 -6.13 4.93 8.79
CA VAL A 217 -5.29 3.72 8.73
C VAL A 217 -6.01 2.54 9.40
N ALA A 218 -6.56 2.73 10.59
CA ALA A 218 -7.26 1.65 11.31
C ALA A 218 -8.45 1.07 10.53
N HIS A 219 -9.21 1.92 9.83
CA HIS A 219 -10.43 1.52 9.14
C HIS A 219 -10.23 1.10 7.68
N LEU A 220 -9.31 1.73 6.95
CA LEU A 220 -9.16 1.50 5.51
C LEU A 220 -8.12 0.42 5.18
N TYR A 221 -7.16 0.16 6.07
CA TYR A 221 -6.12 -0.82 5.84
C TYR A 221 -6.45 -2.15 6.50
N LYS A 222 -6.08 -3.24 5.83
CA LYS A 222 -6.06 -4.56 6.43
C LYS A 222 -5.19 -4.51 7.68
N HIS A 223 -5.79 -4.83 8.82
CA HIS A 223 -5.11 -4.84 10.11
C HIS A 223 -4.46 -3.50 10.52
N GLY A 224 -4.99 -2.36 10.08
CA GLY A 224 -4.41 -1.05 10.42
C GLY A 224 -2.99 -0.88 9.90
N ALA A 225 -2.69 -1.40 8.71
CA ALA A 225 -1.36 -1.39 8.08
C ALA A 225 -0.27 -2.18 8.84
N LEU A 226 -0.67 -3.06 9.77
CA LEU A 226 0.25 -3.92 10.55
C LEU A 226 0.40 -5.34 9.99
N GLN A 227 -0.07 -5.58 8.77
CA GLN A 227 0.06 -6.88 8.11
C GLN A 227 1.52 -7.11 7.68
N THR A 228 2.07 -8.28 8.05
CA THR A 228 3.44 -8.68 7.71
C THR A 228 3.48 -10.05 7.07
N SER A 229 4.58 -10.38 6.41
CA SER A 229 4.92 -11.76 6.06
C SER A 229 5.09 -12.65 7.31
N THR A 230 5.06 -13.97 7.15
CA THR A 230 5.19 -14.92 8.26
C THR A 230 6.56 -14.85 8.94
N ASN A 231 7.60 -14.54 8.18
CA ASN A 231 8.97 -14.28 8.64
C ASN A 231 9.18 -12.83 9.11
N ARG A 232 8.16 -11.96 9.05
CA ARG A 232 8.17 -10.56 9.53
C ARG A 232 9.11 -9.60 8.82
N ASP A 233 9.85 -10.06 7.80
CA ASP A 233 10.74 -9.23 6.98
C ASP A 233 10.02 -8.15 6.14
N PHE A 234 8.72 -8.32 5.87
CA PHE A 234 7.97 -7.41 4.99
C PHE A 234 6.68 -6.92 5.61
N ILE A 235 6.42 -5.62 5.46
CA ILE A 235 5.10 -5.03 5.66
C ILE A 235 4.31 -5.08 4.35
N VAL A 236 3.08 -5.59 4.39
CA VAL A 236 2.19 -5.63 3.22
C VAL A 236 1.05 -4.65 3.42
N PHE A 237 1.00 -3.59 2.61
CA PHE A 237 -0.09 -2.64 2.62
C PHE A 237 -1.21 -3.12 1.70
N GLN A 238 -2.39 -3.36 2.28
CA GLN A 238 -3.58 -3.80 1.55
C GLN A 238 -4.80 -3.00 2.03
N GLY A 239 -5.57 -2.46 1.08
CA GLY A 239 -6.85 -1.83 1.38
C GLY A 239 -7.90 -2.87 1.76
N ARG A 240 -8.68 -2.59 2.79
CA ARG A 240 -9.82 -3.38 3.24
C ARG A 240 -11.01 -2.45 3.46
N CYS A 241 -11.59 -1.99 2.35
CA CYS A 241 -12.77 -1.14 2.29
C CYS A 241 -13.36 -1.22 0.87
N VAL A 242 -14.56 -0.69 0.67
CA VAL A 242 -15.14 -0.58 -0.69
C VAL A 242 -14.20 0.23 -1.60
N GLY A 243 -13.84 -0.35 -2.75
CA GLY A 243 -12.81 0.16 -3.66
C GLY A 243 -11.40 -0.43 -3.43
N GLY A 244 -11.20 -1.19 -2.35
CA GLY A 244 -9.95 -1.87 -2.01
C GLY A 244 -8.74 -0.94 -1.94
N SER A 245 -7.57 -1.40 -2.41
CA SER A 245 -6.34 -0.60 -2.38
C SER A 245 -6.40 0.66 -3.26
N SER A 246 -7.34 0.79 -4.20
CA SER A 246 -7.53 2.04 -4.97
C SER A 246 -8.03 3.20 -4.10
N THR A 247 -8.60 2.88 -2.94
CA THR A 247 -9.05 3.87 -1.95
C THR A 247 -7.90 4.45 -1.13
N ILE A 248 -6.72 3.82 -1.10
CA ILE A 248 -5.59 4.24 -0.24
C ILE A 248 -4.26 4.42 -0.98
N ASN A 249 -4.22 4.26 -2.30
CA ASN A 249 -2.97 4.43 -3.06
C ASN A 249 -2.78 5.86 -3.60
N ASN A 250 -1.65 6.10 -4.28
CA ASN A 250 -1.28 7.43 -4.75
C ASN A 250 -1.75 7.73 -6.18
N GLY A 251 -2.65 6.90 -6.75
CA GLY A 251 -3.19 7.08 -8.10
C GLY A 251 -2.21 6.88 -9.25
N ILE A 252 -1.00 6.37 -8.97
CA ILE A 252 0.06 6.16 -9.97
C ILE A 252 -0.36 5.12 -10.99
N CYS A 253 -0.15 5.46 -12.27
CA CYS A 253 -0.49 4.64 -13.41
C CYS A 253 0.73 4.55 -14.34
N LEU A 254 1.48 3.46 -14.21
CA LEU A 254 2.53 3.08 -15.15
C LEU A 254 2.08 1.86 -15.94
N ARG A 255 2.31 1.86 -17.25
CA ARG A 255 1.98 0.75 -18.15
C ARG A 255 3.21 -0.14 -18.32
N VAL A 256 3.00 -1.46 -18.34
CA VAL A 256 4.08 -2.40 -18.68
C VAL A 256 4.55 -2.19 -20.12
N ASN A 257 5.85 -2.26 -20.36
CA ASN A 257 6.46 -2.13 -21.69
C ASN A 257 6.12 -0.82 -22.43
N GLU A 258 5.90 0.29 -21.72
CA GLU A 258 5.59 1.57 -22.37
C GLU A 258 6.85 2.20 -22.98
N ALA A 259 6.90 2.29 -24.31
CA ALA A 259 8.01 2.87 -25.04
C ALA A 259 8.29 4.32 -24.61
N GLY A 260 9.56 4.64 -24.36
CA GLY A 260 10.00 5.97 -23.91
C GLY A 260 9.70 6.29 -22.44
N ARG A 261 8.89 5.47 -21.76
CA ARG A 261 8.64 5.58 -20.31
C ARG A 261 9.28 4.47 -19.49
N THR A 262 9.56 3.34 -20.14
CA THR A 262 10.29 2.19 -19.60
C THR A 262 11.72 2.23 -20.09
N HIS A 263 12.66 1.89 -19.21
CA HIS A 263 14.08 1.81 -19.55
C HIS A 263 14.31 0.78 -20.69
N PRO A 264 15.15 1.06 -21.71
CA PRO A 264 15.34 0.16 -22.86
C PRO A 264 15.91 -1.23 -22.50
N ASP A 265 16.78 -1.31 -21.49
CA ASP A 265 17.31 -2.59 -20.99
C ASP A 265 16.42 -3.28 -19.94
N ALA A 266 15.22 -2.76 -19.66
CA ALA A 266 14.30 -3.41 -18.75
C ALA A 266 13.82 -4.76 -19.29
N VAL A 267 13.52 -5.70 -18.38
CA VAL A 267 12.88 -6.97 -18.76
C VAL A 267 11.51 -6.68 -19.39
N ASP A 268 11.32 -7.19 -20.61
CA ASP A 268 10.01 -7.22 -21.26
C ASP A 268 9.11 -8.21 -20.52
N VAL A 269 8.08 -7.67 -19.86
CA VAL A 269 7.17 -8.43 -19.00
C VAL A 269 6.35 -9.43 -19.82
N LEU A 270 5.84 -9.02 -20.98
CA LEU A 270 4.99 -9.89 -21.82
C LEU A 270 5.80 -10.99 -22.49
N ALA A 271 7.01 -10.68 -22.97
CA ALA A 271 7.93 -11.69 -23.50
C ALA A 271 8.33 -12.69 -22.39
N ARG A 272 8.56 -12.19 -21.16
CA ARG A 272 8.82 -13.05 -20.00
C ARG A 272 7.64 -13.98 -19.72
N TRP A 273 6.40 -13.47 -19.74
CA TRP A 273 5.21 -14.30 -19.53
C TRP A 273 5.07 -15.37 -20.61
N ALA A 274 5.23 -15.01 -21.89
CA ALA A 274 5.22 -15.98 -22.98
C ALA A 274 6.29 -17.07 -22.82
N SER A 275 7.50 -16.71 -22.37
CA SER A 275 8.62 -17.66 -22.18
C SER A 275 8.36 -18.74 -21.12
N ILE A 276 7.38 -18.53 -20.24
CA ILE A 276 7.01 -19.48 -19.17
C ILE A 276 5.63 -20.12 -19.37
N GLY A 277 5.11 -20.06 -20.61
CA GLY A 277 3.82 -20.70 -20.94
C GLY A 277 2.59 -19.85 -20.60
N ALA A 278 2.75 -18.55 -20.37
CA ALA A 278 1.65 -17.64 -20.06
C ALA A 278 1.48 -16.53 -21.12
N PRO A 279 1.40 -16.86 -22.43
CA PRO A 279 1.18 -15.86 -23.45
C PRO A 279 -0.20 -15.18 -23.27
N ILE A 280 -0.24 -13.89 -23.57
CA ILE A 280 -1.48 -13.13 -23.72
C ILE A 280 -1.46 -12.40 -25.07
N ASP A 281 -2.64 -12.02 -25.56
CA ASP A 281 -2.74 -11.11 -26.71
C ASP A 281 -2.32 -9.69 -26.27
N ALA A 282 -1.12 -9.30 -26.67
CA ALA A 282 -0.52 -8.01 -26.29
C ALA A 282 -1.33 -6.82 -26.80
N ASP A 283 -1.84 -6.87 -28.03
CA ASP A 283 -2.60 -5.78 -28.63
C ASP A 283 -3.93 -5.60 -27.90
N ALA A 284 -4.64 -6.71 -27.63
CA ALA A 284 -5.88 -6.66 -26.88
C ALA A 284 -5.68 -6.24 -25.41
N PHE A 285 -4.55 -6.60 -24.81
CA PHE A 285 -4.19 -6.15 -23.46
C PHE A 285 -3.87 -4.66 -23.42
N HIS A 286 -3.12 -4.13 -24.40
CA HIS A 286 -2.85 -2.70 -24.52
C HIS A 286 -4.11 -1.88 -24.85
N ALA A 287 -5.02 -2.42 -25.67
CA ALA A 287 -6.34 -1.80 -25.89
C ALA A 287 -7.13 -1.70 -24.58
N SER A 288 -6.99 -2.68 -23.69
CA SER A 288 -7.59 -2.62 -22.35
C SER A 288 -6.96 -1.54 -21.48
N TYR A 289 -5.64 -1.33 -21.54
CA TYR A 289 -5.01 -0.17 -20.89
C TYR A 289 -5.57 1.16 -21.40
N ASP A 290 -5.79 1.29 -22.71
CA ASP A 290 -6.35 2.51 -23.32
C ASP A 290 -7.79 2.75 -22.85
N ALA A 291 -8.64 1.73 -22.81
CA ALA A 291 -10.00 1.85 -22.27
C ALA A 291 -10.00 2.33 -20.81
N ILE A 292 -9.12 1.78 -19.97
CA ILE A 292 -8.97 2.24 -18.58
C ILE A 292 -8.44 3.68 -18.52
N ARG A 293 -7.45 4.05 -19.36
CA ARG A 293 -6.90 5.41 -19.43
C ARG A 293 -8.01 6.42 -19.69
N ASP A 294 -8.83 6.13 -20.69
CA ASP A 294 -9.84 7.05 -21.17
C ASP A 294 -10.95 7.20 -20.12
N ARG A 295 -11.40 6.09 -19.50
CA ARG A 295 -12.40 6.12 -18.43
C ARG A 295 -11.90 6.83 -17.17
N LEU A 296 -10.64 6.67 -16.79
CA LEU A 296 -10.08 7.24 -15.56
C LEU A 296 -9.32 8.55 -15.77
N HIS A 297 -9.33 9.06 -17.00
CA HIS A 297 -8.57 10.24 -17.42
C HIS A 297 -7.11 10.20 -16.93
N ILE A 298 -6.46 9.05 -17.13
CA ILE A 298 -5.07 8.87 -16.74
C ILE A 298 -4.20 9.74 -17.63
N GLY A 299 -3.47 10.65 -17.02
CA GLY A 299 -2.55 11.56 -17.71
C GLY A 299 -1.40 11.98 -16.81
N THR A 300 -0.34 12.50 -17.42
CA THR A 300 0.80 13.08 -16.70
C THR A 300 0.31 14.20 -15.77
N ILE A 301 0.76 14.17 -14.53
CA ILE A 301 0.41 15.20 -13.54
C ILE A 301 1.02 16.55 -13.87
N GLU A 302 0.43 17.61 -13.33
CA GLU A 302 0.96 18.96 -13.44
C GLU A 302 2.20 19.12 -12.55
N ALA A 303 3.20 19.91 -12.97
CA ALA A 303 4.42 20.13 -12.19
C ALA A 303 4.16 20.67 -10.77
N ARG A 304 3.07 21.44 -10.58
CA ARG A 304 2.64 21.93 -9.25
C ARG A 304 2.32 20.81 -8.25
N ALA A 305 2.01 19.61 -8.74
CA ALA A 305 1.72 18.44 -7.95
C ALA A 305 2.94 17.94 -7.16
N GLY A 306 4.16 18.24 -7.59
CA GLY A 306 5.37 17.73 -6.97
C GLY A 306 6.45 18.79 -6.83
N ARG A 307 6.10 20.04 -6.55
CA ARG A 307 6.99 21.23 -6.53
C ARG A 307 8.24 21.14 -5.64
N HIS A 308 8.36 20.11 -4.80
CA HIS A 308 9.48 19.83 -3.90
C HIS A 308 10.16 18.50 -4.23
N ASN A 309 9.58 17.33 -3.87
CA ASN A 309 10.27 16.04 -4.03
C ASN A 309 10.40 15.62 -5.51
N GLY A 310 9.50 16.12 -6.38
CA GLY A 310 9.52 15.83 -7.81
C GLY A 310 10.80 16.32 -8.49
N PRO A 311 11.03 17.64 -8.55
CA PRO A 311 12.27 18.22 -9.04
C PRO A 311 13.50 17.75 -8.28
N HIS A 312 13.40 17.51 -6.97
CA HIS A 312 14.52 16.97 -6.18
C HIS A 312 15.02 15.65 -6.77
N LEU A 313 14.13 14.69 -7.03
CA LEU A 313 14.50 13.40 -7.60
C LEU A 313 14.99 13.54 -9.05
N ILE A 314 14.25 14.24 -9.91
CA ILE A 314 14.58 14.39 -11.34
C ILE A 314 15.93 15.10 -11.51
N ASN A 315 16.12 16.25 -10.84
CA ASN A 315 17.36 17.01 -10.95
C ASN A 315 18.53 16.28 -10.30
N GLY A 316 18.29 15.62 -9.16
CA GLY A 316 19.29 14.77 -8.50
C GLY A 316 19.76 13.64 -9.40
N TRP A 317 18.83 12.99 -10.10
CA TRP A 317 19.15 11.94 -11.06
C TRP A 317 19.99 12.47 -12.20
N HIS A 318 19.58 13.58 -12.82
CA HIS A 318 20.35 14.18 -13.92
C HIS A 318 21.77 14.58 -13.49
N ALA A 319 21.93 15.16 -12.30
CA ALA A 319 23.23 15.51 -11.75
C ALA A 319 24.10 14.26 -11.47
N TYR A 320 23.49 13.20 -10.90
CA TYR A 320 24.16 11.92 -10.67
C TYR A 320 24.59 11.26 -11.99
N ALA A 321 23.66 11.09 -12.93
CA ALA A 321 23.89 10.40 -14.19
C ALA A 321 24.89 11.14 -15.09
N ALA A 322 24.96 12.48 -15.03
CA ALA A 322 25.97 13.26 -15.75
C ALA A 322 27.42 12.95 -15.29
N GLY A 323 27.60 12.50 -14.05
CA GLY A 323 28.89 12.05 -13.53
C GLY A 323 29.17 10.57 -13.72
N SER A 324 28.21 9.79 -14.23
CA SER A 324 28.33 8.35 -14.38
C SER A 324 28.95 7.93 -15.72
N SER A 325 29.80 6.90 -15.67
CA SER A 325 30.30 6.21 -16.85
C SER A 325 29.45 4.99 -17.26
N ASP A 326 28.41 4.64 -16.51
CA ASP A 326 27.52 3.52 -16.84
C ASP A 326 26.49 3.93 -17.91
N PRO A 327 26.51 3.32 -19.11
CA PRO A 327 25.54 3.62 -20.16
C PRO A 327 24.09 3.33 -19.75
N LYS A 328 23.86 2.43 -18.78
CA LYS A 328 22.51 2.15 -18.26
C LYS A 328 21.97 3.36 -17.49
N GLU A 329 22.78 3.95 -16.63
CA GLU A 329 22.39 5.14 -15.86
C GLU A 329 22.14 6.36 -16.76
N GLN A 330 22.94 6.52 -17.82
CA GLN A 330 22.76 7.59 -18.81
C GLN A 330 21.48 7.44 -19.65
N ARG A 331 20.97 6.22 -19.82
CA ARG A 331 19.75 5.91 -20.60
C ARG A 331 18.51 5.75 -19.74
N ALA A 332 18.63 5.94 -18.43
CA ALA A 332 17.49 5.89 -17.52
C ALA A 332 16.46 6.98 -17.84
N VAL A 333 15.19 6.63 -17.63
CA VAL A 333 14.07 7.53 -17.90
C VAL A 333 13.67 8.21 -16.60
N ALA A 334 13.96 9.50 -16.47
CA ALA A 334 13.47 10.34 -15.38
C ALA A 334 12.29 11.19 -15.86
N ASP A 335 11.09 10.98 -15.29
CA ASP A 335 9.86 11.64 -15.74
C ASP A 335 8.84 11.82 -14.60
N TRP A 336 7.80 12.60 -14.88
CA TRP A 336 6.62 12.76 -14.04
C TRP A 336 5.66 11.59 -14.20
N PHE A 337 5.01 11.18 -13.10
CA PHE A 337 4.02 10.11 -13.14
C PHE A 337 2.78 10.50 -13.96
N ALA A 338 2.21 9.52 -14.65
CA ALA A 338 0.80 9.56 -15.03
C ALA A 338 -0.09 9.08 -13.87
N LYS A 339 -1.23 9.73 -13.67
CA LYS A 339 -2.17 9.43 -12.57
C LYS A 339 -3.64 9.54 -12.96
N ASN A 340 -4.49 8.81 -12.24
CA ASN A 340 -5.96 8.87 -12.34
C ASN A 340 -6.55 10.04 -11.53
N PHE A 341 -6.04 11.25 -11.75
CA PHE A 341 -6.41 12.46 -11.01
C PHE A 341 -7.50 13.31 -11.69
N GLY A 342 -8.06 12.79 -12.78
CA GLY A 342 -8.92 13.56 -13.67
C GLY A 342 -8.08 14.33 -14.69
N PRO A 343 -8.72 14.85 -15.74
CA PRO A 343 -8.03 15.67 -16.72
C PRO A 343 -7.46 16.91 -16.00
N PRO A 344 -6.20 17.28 -16.26
CA PRO A 344 -5.62 18.49 -15.68
C PRO A 344 -6.38 19.72 -16.17
N HIS A 345 -6.31 20.81 -15.40
CA HIS A 345 -6.92 22.10 -15.73
C HIS A 345 -8.46 22.14 -15.82
N THR A 346 -9.16 21.17 -15.22
CA THR A 346 -10.63 21.24 -15.04
C THR A 346 -11.00 21.55 -13.59
N PRO A 347 -12.21 22.09 -13.32
CA PRO A 347 -12.68 22.35 -11.96
C PRO A 347 -12.69 21.11 -11.04
N GLU A 348 -12.80 19.92 -11.62
CA GLU A 348 -12.87 18.63 -10.92
C GLU A 348 -11.54 17.87 -10.85
N ALA A 349 -10.45 18.45 -11.36
CA ALA A 349 -9.09 17.90 -11.28
C ALA A 349 -8.61 17.76 -9.82
N CYS A 350 -7.58 16.95 -9.58
CA CYS A 350 -6.98 16.84 -8.24
C CYS A 350 -6.47 18.20 -7.72
N ALA A 351 -6.73 18.46 -6.44
CA ALA A 351 -6.26 19.66 -5.76
C ALA A 351 -4.88 19.48 -5.10
N TYR A 352 -4.24 18.30 -5.25
CA TYR A 352 -2.93 17.98 -4.70
C TYR A 352 -2.81 18.27 -3.19
N CYS A 353 -3.72 17.69 -2.40
CA CYS A 353 -3.73 17.90 -0.94
C CYS A 353 -2.69 17.04 -0.20
N GLY A 354 -2.12 16.02 -0.84
CA GLY A 354 -1.03 15.24 -0.25
C GLY A 354 -1.44 14.24 0.83
N TYR A 355 -2.68 13.74 0.83
CA TYR A 355 -3.24 12.81 1.83
C TYR A 355 -3.83 11.53 1.21
N CYS A 356 -3.36 11.14 0.03
CA CYS A 356 -3.90 10.01 -0.73
C CYS A 356 -3.89 8.69 0.04
N ASN A 357 -2.90 8.47 0.92
CA ASN A 357 -2.79 7.26 1.73
C ASN A 357 -3.81 7.17 2.88
N SER A 358 -4.51 8.25 3.22
CA SER A 358 -5.67 8.22 4.13
C SER A 358 -7.00 8.12 3.38
N GLY A 359 -6.96 8.06 2.06
CA GLY A 359 -8.12 8.17 1.18
C GLY A 359 -8.46 9.61 0.78
N CYS A 360 -9.30 9.76 -0.25
CA CYS A 360 -9.62 11.09 -0.79
C CYS A 360 -10.90 11.64 -0.16
N ALA A 361 -10.77 12.58 0.79
CA ALA A 361 -11.92 13.27 1.41
C ALA A 361 -12.76 14.16 0.45
N TYR A 362 -12.26 14.36 -0.76
CA TYR A 362 -12.76 15.34 -1.72
C TYR A 362 -13.37 14.73 -2.99
N GLY A 363 -13.36 13.40 -3.15
CA GLY A 363 -13.88 12.74 -4.36
C GLY A 363 -13.13 13.10 -5.65
N ARG A 364 -11.92 13.68 -5.54
CA ARG A 364 -11.15 14.18 -6.70
C ARG A 364 -10.29 13.11 -7.36
N ARG A 365 -9.70 12.19 -6.59
CA ARG A 365 -8.96 11.04 -7.13
C ARG A 365 -9.95 10.03 -7.71
N LEU A 366 -9.72 9.59 -8.95
CA LEU A 366 -10.61 8.67 -9.66
C LEU A 366 -10.29 7.21 -9.30
N GLY A 367 -10.46 6.86 -8.02
CA GLY A 367 -10.41 5.48 -7.54
C GLY A 367 -11.66 4.68 -7.94
N MET A 368 -11.69 3.38 -7.64
CA MET A 368 -12.81 2.52 -8.02
C MET A 368 -14.13 2.93 -7.37
N ALA A 369 -14.06 3.42 -6.13
CA ALA A 369 -15.22 3.96 -5.40
C ALA A 369 -15.78 5.27 -5.99
N GLN A 370 -15.03 5.95 -6.87
CA GLN A 370 -15.44 7.19 -7.54
C GLN A 370 -15.71 7.00 -9.05
N THR A 371 -15.57 5.78 -9.57
CA THR A 371 -15.65 5.51 -11.01
C THR A 371 -16.46 4.25 -11.33
N TYR A 372 -15.80 3.11 -11.47
CA TYR A 372 -16.42 1.86 -11.92
C TYR A 372 -17.53 1.36 -10.99
N LEU A 373 -17.37 1.49 -9.66
CA LEU A 373 -18.40 1.05 -8.72
C LEU A 373 -19.67 1.91 -8.79
N PRO A 374 -19.61 3.26 -8.70
CA PRO A 374 -20.77 4.10 -8.95
C PRO A 374 -21.47 3.82 -10.27
N ASP A 375 -20.73 3.65 -11.38
CA ASP A 375 -21.31 3.37 -12.69
C ASP A 375 -22.01 2.00 -12.72
N ALA A 376 -21.35 0.95 -12.22
CA ALA A 376 -21.95 -0.39 -12.13
C ALA A 376 -23.27 -0.37 -11.33
N CYS A 377 -23.32 0.39 -10.25
CA CYS A 377 -24.49 0.55 -9.41
C CYS A 377 -25.59 1.39 -10.07
N ARG A 378 -25.26 2.62 -10.48
CA ARG A 378 -26.20 3.61 -10.99
C ARG A 378 -26.73 3.24 -12.37
N ASP A 379 -25.85 2.84 -13.28
CA ASP A 379 -26.18 2.66 -14.70
C ASP A 379 -26.63 1.23 -15.01
N HIS A 380 -26.21 0.26 -14.20
CA HIS A 380 -26.45 -1.17 -14.44
C HIS A 380 -27.07 -1.93 -13.25
N GLY A 381 -27.36 -1.25 -12.15
CA GLY A 381 -28.11 -1.82 -11.02
C GLY A 381 -27.33 -2.80 -10.14
N ALA A 382 -26.01 -2.89 -10.26
CA ALA A 382 -25.18 -3.72 -9.38
C ALA A 382 -25.37 -3.32 -7.91
N ARG A 383 -25.22 -4.29 -7.00
CA ARG A 383 -25.38 -4.09 -5.56
C ARG A 383 -24.12 -4.47 -4.80
N ILE A 384 -23.79 -3.74 -3.74
CA ILE A 384 -22.57 -3.96 -2.95
C ILE A 384 -22.94 -4.38 -1.54
N LEU A 385 -22.41 -5.50 -1.07
CA LEU A 385 -22.51 -5.98 0.30
C LEU A 385 -21.15 -5.80 1.02
N PRO A 386 -20.96 -4.71 1.79
CA PRO A 386 -19.75 -4.48 2.56
C PRO A 386 -19.69 -5.34 3.83
N GLU A 387 -18.56 -5.28 4.53
CA GLU A 387 -18.27 -5.95 5.80
C GLU A 387 -18.52 -7.47 5.82
N THR A 388 -18.55 -8.09 4.64
CA THR A 388 -18.92 -9.49 4.46
C THR A 388 -17.78 -10.25 3.77
N LYS A 389 -17.43 -11.42 4.31
CA LYS A 389 -16.37 -12.26 3.74
C LYS A 389 -17.00 -13.39 2.93
N VAL A 390 -16.45 -13.68 1.76
CA VAL A 390 -16.70 -14.96 1.10
C VAL A 390 -15.76 -16.01 1.69
N ASP A 391 -16.30 -17.10 2.23
CA ASP A 391 -15.51 -18.19 2.82
C ASP A 391 -15.07 -19.21 1.79
N ARG A 392 -15.98 -19.60 0.88
CA ARG A 392 -15.74 -20.58 -0.19
C ARG A 392 -16.77 -20.48 -1.31
N ILE A 393 -16.41 -20.96 -2.48
CA ILE A 393 -17.30 -21.25 -3.60
C ILE A 393 -17.99 -22.61 -3.34
N VAL A 394 -19.25 -22.72 -3.75
CA VAL A 394 -20.04 -23.96 -3.72
C VAL A 394 -20.13 -24.50 -5.13
N TRP A 395 -19.83 -25.79 -5.29
CA TRP A 395 -19.73 -26.44 -6.60
C TRP A 395 -20.90 -27.36 -6.89
N GLN A 396 -21.29 -27.39 -8.15
CA GLN A 396 -22.03 -28.47 -8.80
C GLN A 396 -21.21 -29.02 -9.97
N THR A 397 -21.69 -30.11 -10.58
CA THR A 397 -21.06 -30.72 -11.76
C THR A 397 -21.82 -30.28 -13.00
N SER A 398 -21.12 -29.67 -13.95
CA SER A 398 -21.69 -29.28 -15.24
C SER A 398 -21.90 -30.48 -16.17
N ILE A 399 -22.60 -30.27 -17.28
CA ILE A 399 -22.91 -31.31 -18.27
C ILE A 399 -21.64 -31.95 -18.87
N ASP A 400 -20.56 -31.19 -19.02
CA ASP A 400 -19.29 -31.67 -19.57
C ASP A 400 -18.36 -32.32 -18.51
N GLY A 401 -18.85 -32.43 -17.26
CA GLY A 401 -18.12 -33.04 -16.15
C GLY A 401 -17.18 -32.09 -15.41
N ARG A 402 -16.99 -30.84 -15.87
CA ARG A 402 -16.22 -29.82 -15.14
C ARG A 402 -17.00 -29.26 -13.96
N ARG A 403 -16.27 -28.62 -13.03
CA ARG A 403 -16.87 -27.91 -11.90
C ARG A 403 -17.58 -26.65 -12.35
N GLU A 404 -18.74 -26.41 -11.78
CA GLU A 404 -19.52 -25.20 -11.99
C GLU A 404 -19.86 -24.59 -10.63
N ALA A 405 -19.57 -23.32 -10.44
CA ALA A 405 -19.94 -22.60 -9.23
C ALA A 405 -21.47 -22.40 -9.22
N GLU A 406 -22.13 -22.97 -8.22
CA GLU A 406 -23.57 -22.79 -7.96
C GLU A 406 -23.81 -21.54 -7.08
N GLY A 407 -22.81 -21.15 -6.28
CA GLY A 407 -22.93 -20.02 -5.38
C GLY A 407 -21.72 -19.84 -4.47
N VAL A 408 -21.87 -18.97 -3.47
CA VAL A 408 -20.81 -18.67 -2.50
C VAL A 408 -21.35 -18.74 -1.07
N LYS A 409 -20.52 -19.20 -0.13
CA LYS A 409 -20.80 -19.11 1.30
C LYS A 409 -20.21 -17.83 1.86
N LEU A 410 -21.06 -17.03 2.47
CA LEU A 410 -20.73 -15.76 3.11
C LEU A 410 -20.58 -15.92 4.62
N ILE A 411 -19.73 -15.08 5.22
CA ILE A 411 -19.67 -14.81 6.65
C ILE A 411 -20.03 -13.33 6.83
N LEU A 412 -21.20 -13.08 7.43
CA LEU A 412 -21.77 -11.77 7.68
C LEU A 412 -21.09 -11.07 8.89
N PRO A 413 -21.32 -9.77 9.11
CA PRO A 413 -20.68 -9.02 10.19
C PRO A 413 -20.91 -9.60 11.60
N ASP A 414 -22.07 -10.20 11.84
CA ASP A 414 -22.45 -10.86 13.09
C ASP A 414 -21.84 -12.26 13.27
N GLY A 415 -21.09 -12.75 12.26
CA GLY A 415 -20.49 -14.08 12.23
C GLY A 415 -21.41 -15.19 11.71
N SER A 416 -22.68 -14.88 11.40
CA SER A 416 -23.59 -15.82 10.79
C SER A 416 -23.14 -16.18 9.36
N ARG A 417 -23.59 -17.34 8.88
CA ARG A 417 -23.24 -17.86 7.56
C ARG A 417 -24.48 -17.93 6.68
N ARG A 418 -24.35 -17.45 5.45
CA ARG A 418 -25.42 -17.48 4.44
C ARG A 418 -24.85 -17.94 3.11
N THR A 419 -25.61 -18.74 2.37
CA THR A 419 -25.25 -19.09 0.99
C THR A 419 -26.02 -18.18 0.05
N VAL A 420 -25.34 -17.64 -0.96
CA VAL A 420 -25.96 -16.89 -2.05
C VAL A 420 -25.69 -17.63 -3.36
N ARG A 421 -26.75 -17.89 -4.12
CA ARG A 421 -26.66 -18.57 -5.42
C ARG A 421 -26.10 -17.62 -6.48
N ALA A 422 -25.18 -18.12 -7.30
CA ALA A 422 -24.65 -17.46 -8.49
C ALA A 422 -25.16 -18.23 -9.71
N ARG A 423 -26.17 -17.70 -10.40
CA ARG A 423 -26.87 -18.41 -11.48
C ARG A 423 -26.02 -18.57 -12.73
N VAL A 424 -25.10 -17.64 -12.97
CA VAL A 424 -24.26 -17.56 -14.17
C VAL A 424 -22.80 -17.82 -13.82
N GLY A 425 -22.23 -17.10 -12.84
CA GLY A 425 -20.82 -17.32 -12.51
C GLY A 425 -20.28 -16.50 -11.34
N VAL A 426 -19.01 -16.75 -11.02
CA VAL A 426 -18.28 -16.09 -9.93
C VAL A 426 -17.02 -15.43 -10.47
N VAL A 427 -16.83 -14.16 -10.11
CA VAL A 427 -15.58 -13.43 -10.36
C VAL A 427 -14.81 -13.29 -9.05
N VAL A 428 -13.60 -13.83 -8.99
CA VAL A 428 -12.70 -13.69 -7.84
C VAL A 428 -11.77 -12.50 -8.06
N ALA A 429 -11.82 -11.53 -7.15
CA ALA A 429 -11.06 -10.28 -7.24
C ALA A 429 -10.63 -9.73 -5.86
N ALA A 430 -10.31 -10.63 -4.92
CA ALA A 430 -9.98 -10.29 -3.54
C ALA A 430 -8.50 -9.90 -3.33
N GLY A 431 -7.69 -9.88 -4.39
CA GLY A 431 -6.25 -9.63 -4.39
C GLY A 431 -5.44 -10.88 -4.04
N THR A 432 -4.15 -10.89 -4.39
CA THR A 432 -3.22 -12.04 -4.28
C THR A 432 -3.42 -12.95 -3.07
N ILE A 433 -3.40 -12.38 -1.86
CA ILE A 433 -3.44 -13.19 -0.64
C ILE A 433 -4.84 -13.78 -0.40
N ALA A 434 -5.90 -12.99 -0.58
CA ALA A 434 -7.25 -13.42 -0.26
C ALA A 434 -7.87 -14.29 -1.37
N SER A 435 -7.57 -14.02 -2.64
CA SER A 435 -8.02 -14.85 -3.77
C SER A 435 -7.39 -16.24 -3.73
N SER A 436 -6.08 -16.32 -3.46
CA SER A 436 -5.41 -17.62 -3.26
C SER A 436 -6.03 -18.39 -2.11
N LYS A 437 -6.31 -17.72 -0.98
CA LYS A 437 -6.98 -18.35 0.18
C LYS A 437 -8.39 -18.85 -0.16
N LEU A 438 -9.16 -18.07 -0.91
CA LEU A 438 -10.52 -18.42 -1.29
C LEU A 438 -10.54 -19.64 -2.21
N LEU A 439 -9.69 -19.65 -3.23
CA LEU A 439 -9.59 -20.74 -4.19
C LEU A 439 -9.09 -22.03 -3.52
N ASP A 440 -8.07 -21.96 -2.66
CA ASP A 440 -7.60 -23.07 -1.81
C ASP A 440 -8.75 -23.67 -0.97
N ARG A 441 -9.53 -22.81 -0.29
CA ARG A 441 -10.70 -23.22 0.50
C ARG A 441 -11.89 -23.73 -0.32
N SER A 442 -11.85 -23.49 -1.62
CA SER A 442 -12.83 -23.94 -2.60
C SER A 442 -12.30 -25.13 -3.39
N ASP A 443 -11.33 -25.87 -2.85
CA ASP A 443 -10.79 -27.10 -3.41
C ASP A 443 -10.12 -26.90 -4.79
N ILE A 444 -9.59 -25.70 -5.07
CA ILE A 444 -8.75 -25.45 -6.25
C ILE A 444 -7.28 -25.65 -5.87
N ASP A 445 -6.64 -26.61 -6.53
CA ASP A 445 -5.23 -26.95 -6.30
C ASP A 445 -4.27 -25.93 -6.92
N GLY A 446 -3.00 -25.97 -6.52
CA GLY A 446 -1.92 -25.16 -7.09
C GLY A 446 -1.90 -23.68 -6.67
N THR A 447 -2.87 -23.24 -5.87
CA THR A 447 -3.05 -21.83 -5.48
C THR A 447 -1.97 -21.33 -4.51
N GLY A 448 -1.71 -20.02 -4.54
CA GLY A 448 -0.80 -19.32 -3.64
C GLY A 448 0.68 -19.50 -3.95
N HIS A 449 1.09 -20.14 -5.04
CA HIS A 449 2.50 -20.33 -5.40
C HIS A 449 3.09 -19.18 -6.23
N ASN A 450 4.43 -19.04 -6.22
CA ASN A 450 5.18 -18.11 -7.06
C ASN A 450 4.74 -16.64 -6.93
N VAL A 451 4.41 -16.22 -5.70
CA VAL A 451 4.07 -14.83 -5.43
C VAL A 451 5.32 -13.97 -5.62
N SER A 452 5.16 -12.84 -6.28
CA SER A 452 6.20 -11.84 -6.48
C SER A 452 5.85 -10.58 -5.68
N LEU A 453 6.82 -9.69 -5.48
CA LEU A 453 6.59 -8.36 -4.91
C LEU A 453 7.41 -7.33 -5.66
N ASN A 454 6.81 -6.17 -5.97
CA ASN A 454 7.60 -4.95 -6.06
C ASN A 454 7.87 -4.46 -4.64
N ILE A 455 9.14 -4.49 -4.23
CA ILE A 455 9.58 -4.17 -2.88
C ILE A 455 9.97 -2.71 -2.81
N ALA A 456 9.43 -2.03 -1.82
CA ALA A 456 9.65 -0.63 -1.55
C ALA A 456 10.44 -0.43 -0.25
N SER A 457 11.42 0.48 -0.29
CA SER A 457 12.12 0.95 0.89
C SER A 457 12.60 2.40 0.72
N PRO A 458 12.36 3.29 1.70
CA PRO A 458 12.68 4.71 1.54
C PRO A 458 14.13 5.04 1.88
N VAL A 459 14.67 6.06 1.20
CA VAL A 459 15.82 6.85 1.67
C VAL A 459 15.35 8.27 1.87
N VAL A 460 15.53 8.76 3.09
CA VAL A 460 15.13 10.10 3.49
C VAL A 460 16.34 11.01 3.42
N ALA A 461 16.20 12.23 2.91
CA ALA A 461 17.28 13.19 2.73
C ALA A 461 17.01 14.52 3.42
N LEU A 462 17.99 14.97 4.20
CA LEU A 462 17.96 16.26 4.86
C LEU A 462 18.55 17.33 3.96
N MET A 463 17.76 18.36 3.63
CA MET A 463 18.23 19.51 2.85
C MET A 463 18.84 20.60 3.74
N PRO A 464 19.78 21.43 3.23
CA PRO A 464 20.28 22.60 3.95
C PRO A 464 19.15 23.56 4.41
N GLN A 465 19.42 24.35 5.44
CA GLN A 465 18.46 25.35 5.89
C GLN A 465 18.13 26.35 4.76
N GLY A 466 16.84 26.62 4.54
CA GLY A 466 16.37 27.49 3.46
C GLY A 466 16.31 26.84 2.07
N VAL A 467 16.78 25.59 1.92
CA VAL A 467 16.77 24.83 0.67
C VAL A 467 15.68 23.74 0.73
N GLY A 468 15.05 23.45 -0.40
CA GLY A 468 14.08 22.35 -0.54
C GLY A 468 12.62 22.72 -0.27
N GLY A 469 12.33 23.85 0.37
CA GLY A 469 10.95 24.28 0.67
C GLY A 469 10.25 23.41 1.71
N ASN A 470 8.91 23.40 1.71
CA ASN A 470 8.10 22.53 2.57
C ASN A 470 7.84 21.20 1.84
N ALA A 471 8.70 20.20 2.03
CA ALA A 471 8.66 18.93 1.27
C ALA A 471 7.31 18.18 1.35
N TRP A 472 6.51 18.43 2.38
CA TRP A 472 5.17 17.86 2.56
C TRP A 472 4.04 18.66 1.88
N ASP A 473 4.31 19.84 1.32
CA ASP A 473 3.34 20.72 0.65
C ASP A 473 3.23 20.42 -0.85
N GLU A 474 2.88 19.18 -1.16
CA GLU A 474 2.66 18.71 -2.52
C GLU A 474 1.78 17.44 -2.52
N ASP A 475 1.68 16.76 -3.66
CA ASP A 475 1.15 15.40 -3.76
C ASP A 475 2.20 14.35 -3.37
N GLN A 476 1.76 13.24 -2.76
CA GLN A 476 2.64 12.31 -2.06
C GLN A 476 3.69 11.61 -2.92
N MET A 477 3.49 11.49 -4.23
CA MET A 477 4.46 10.88 -5.15
C MET A 477 4.30 11.50 -6.52
N SER A 478 5.32 12.07 -7.15
CA SER A 478 5.11 12.93 -8.32
C SER A 478 5.96 12.58 -9.54
N SER A 479 7.18 12.12 -9.30
CA SER A 479 8.16 11.73 -10.31
C SER A 479 8.76 10.37 -10.02
N TYR A 480 9.35 9.79 -11.06
CA TYR A 480 10.11 8.54 -10.99
C TYR A 480 11.35 8.57 -11.88
N VAL A 481 12.23 7.61 -11.65
CA VAL A 481 13.31 7.23 -12.54
C VAL A 481 13.21 5.72 -12.79
N ASP A 482 13.13 5.28 -14.04
CA ASP A 482 13.32 3.86 -14.39
C ASP A 482 14.79 3.59 -14.70
N CYS A 483 15.43 2.83 -13.81
CA CYS A 483 16.85 2.45 -13.89
C CYS A 483 17.06 1.07 -14.56
N GLY A 484 16.03 0.48 -15.18
CA GLY A 484 16.09 -0.81 -15.86
C GLY A 484 15.81 -2.00 -14.95
N ASP A 485 16.44 -2.09 -13.77
CA ASP A 485 16.20 -3.22 -12.85
C ASP A 485 15.38 -2.80 -11.62
N PHE A 486 15.25 -1.50 -11.36
CA PHE A 486 14.47 -0.93 -10.27
C PHE A 486 14.00 0.48 -10.67
N LEU A 487 12.98 0.97 -9.97
CA LEU A 487 12.56 2.37 -10.05
C LEU A 487 13.04 3.13 -8.82
N LEU A 488 13.28 4.43 -9.00
CA LEU A 488 13.30 5.40 -7.91
C LEU A 488 12.03 6.22 -8.00
N GLU A 489 11.31 6.40 -6.90
CA GLU A 489 10.04 7.11 -6.87
C GLU A 489 10.10 8.20 -5.81
N SER A 490 9.89 9.46 -6.22
CA SER A 490 9.77 10.56 -5.27
C SER A 490 8.60 10.27 -4.34
N HIS A 491 8.77 10.53 -3.05
CA HIS A 491 7.64 10.42 -2.14
C HIS A 491 7.72 11.38 -0.96
N PHE A 492 6.58 11.67 -0.37
CA PHE A 492 6.49 12.05 1.03
C PHE A 492 5.29 11.35 1.68
N GLN A 493 5.32 11.30 3.01
CA GLN A 493 4.28 10.71 3.84
C GLN A 493 3.79 11.74 4.85
N SER A 494 2.53 11.69 5.23
CA SER A 494 1.95 12.48 6.31
C SER A 494 2.63 12.17 7.65
N PRO A 495 2.52 13.05 8.68
CA PRO A 495 3.35 12.97 9.89
C PRO A 495 3.37 11.60 10.58
N MET A 496 2.22 10.93 10.75
CA MET A 496 2.18 9.61 11.39
C MET A 496 2.93 8.56 10.55
N ALA A 497 2.62 8.49 9.25
CA ALA A 497 3.23 7.53 8.34
C ALA A 497 4.74 7.77 8.20
N MET A 498 5.17 9.03 8.01
CA MET A 498 6.59 9.40 7.97
C MET A 498 7.30 9.00 9.26
N ALA A 499 6.75 9.31 10.42
CA ALA A 499 7.40 9.02 11.70
C ALA A 499 7.62 7.52 11.92
N SER A 500 6.71 6.67 11.43
CA SER A 500 6.80 5.22 11.55
C SER A 500 7.97 4.63 10.73
N LEU A 501 8.25 5.20 9.55
CA LEU A 501 9.29 4.76 8.63
C LEU A 501 10.60 5.54 8.77
N MET A 502 10.56 6.75 9.33
CA MET A 502 11.73 7.57 9.60
C MET A 502 12.71 6.77 10.46
N PRO A 503 13.96 6.55 10.06
CA PRO A 503 14.90 5.76 10.84
C PRO A 503 15.39 6.55 12.07
N GLY A 504 16.04 5.86 13.02
CA GLY A 504 16.70 6.49 14.17
C GLY A 504 16.03 6.19 15.51
N TRP A 505 16.73 6.45 16.61
CA TRP A 505 16.25 6.14 17.95
C TRP A 505 16.45 7.37 18.85
N PHE A 506 15.59 7.55 19.85
CA PHE A 506 15.76 8.62 20.83
C PHE A 506 15.74 10.03 20.21
N THR A 507 16.73 10.85 20.56
CA THR A 507 16.95 12.19 20.03
C THR A 507 17.14 12.19 18.52
N ASP A 508 17.81 11.20 17.94
CA ASP A 508 18.05 11.15 16.49
C ASP A 508 16.74 11.16 15.71
N HIS A 509 15.76 10.36 16.13
CA HIS A 509 14.45 10.35 15.47
C HIS A 509 13.71 11.67 15.65
N SER A 510 13.72 12.19 16.88
CA SER A 510 13.03 13.43 17.22
C SER A 510 13.63 14.64 16.47
N GLU A 511 14.95 14.68 16.30
CA GLU A 511 15.64 15.71 15.53
C GLU A 511 15.34 15.62 14.04
N ARG A 512 15.32 14.40 13.48
CA ARG A 512 14.90 14.18 12.07
C ARG A 512 13.47 14.65 11.84
N MET A 513 12.55 14.34 12.75
CA MET A 513 11.16 14.79 12.65
C MET A 513 10.99 16.30 12.87
N ARG A 514 11.81 16.97 13.68
CA ARG A 514 11.82 18.44 13.74
C ARG A 514 12.23 19.09 12.42
N ASN A 515 12.99 18.36 11.60
CA ASN A 515 13.38 18.80 10.28
C ASN A 515 12.37 18.43 9.19
N TYR A 516 11.20 17.88 9.54
CA TYR A 516 10.24 17.32 8.60
C TYR A 516 9.91 18.23 7.39
N GLY A 517 9.82 19.55 7.60
CA GLY A 517 9.62 20.51 6.51
C GLY A 517 10.70 20.47 5.42
N ARG A 518 11.96 20.21 5.75
CA ARG A 518 13.11 20.17 4.83
C ARG A 518 13.62 18.76 4.56
N VAL A 519 12.83 17.76 4.92
CA VAL A 519 13.14 16.36 4.68
C VAL A 519 12.50 15.95 3.36
N HIS A 520 13.33 15.79 2.35
CA HIS A 520 12.93 15.23 1.06
C HIS A 520 13.03 13.71 1.13
N SER A 521 12.25 12.99 0.33
CA SER A 521 12.26 11.54 0.37
C SER A 521 11.97 10.92 -0.99
N ALA A 522 12.56 9.76 -1.21
CA ALA A 522 12.29 8.92 -2.35
C ALA A 522 12.42 7.46 -1.94
N GLY A 523 11.73 6.58 -2.65
CA GLY A 523 11.73 5.15 -2.41
C GLY A 523 12.40 4.44 -3.57
N ILE A 524 13.09 3.35 -3.28
CA ILE A 524 13.38 2.36 -4.31
C ILE A 524 12.12 1.49 -4.50
N LEU A 525 11.87 1.04 -5.73
CA LEU A 525 10.91 0.01 -6.05
C LEU A 525 11.62 -1.03 -6.92
N PHE A 526 11.92 -2.22 -6.40
CA PHE A 526 12.59 -3.26 -7.18
C PHE A 526 11.77 -4.55 -7.23
N PRO A 527 11.82 -5.31 -8.34
CA PRO A 527 11.08 -6.54 -8.52
C PRO A 527 11.78 -7.72 -7.84
N ALA A 528 11.14 -8.34 -6.85
CA ALA A 528 11.52 -9.65 -6.34
C ALA A 528 10.57 -10.71 -6.92
N ASP A 529 11.07 -11.47 -7.89
CA ASP A 529 10.28 -12.35 -8.74
C ASP A 529 10.10 -13.75 -8.14
N ARG A 530 8.84 -14.17 -7.98
CA ARG A 530 8.40 -15.54 -7.67
C ARG A 530 9.05 -16.15 -6.41
N ARG A 531 9.28 -15.34 -5.38
CA ARG A 531 9.90 -15.78 -4.11
C ARG A 531 8.91 -16.22 -3.04
N GLY A 532 7.63 -15.93 -3.24
CA GLY A 532 6.60 -16.02 -2.21
C GLY A 532 5.66 -17.21 -2.34
N ARG A 533 5.05 -17.55 -1.21
CA ARG A 533 3.93 -18.49 -1.13
C ARG A 533 2.86 -18.00 -0.15
N VAL A 534 1.60 -18.04 -0.57
CA VAL A 534 0.44 -17.83 0.29
C VAL A 534 -0.11 -19.18 0.72
N LYS A 535 -0.32 -19.37 2.02
CA LYS A 535 -1.04 -20.53 2.57
C LYS A 535 -1.94 -20.10 3.72
N ASP A 536 -3.21 -20.49 3.68
CA ASP A 536 -4.26 -20.08 4.64
C ASP A 536 -4.31 -18.56 4.88
N GLY A 537 -4.07 -17.76 3.82
CA GLY A 537 -4.06 -16.30 3.90
C GLY A 537 -2.83 -15.67 4.58
N LYS A 538 -1.77 -16.45 4.78
CA LYS A 538 -0.48 -15.96 5.28
C LYS A 538 0.55 -16.00 4.15
N LEU A 539 1.25 -14.88 3.94
CA LEU A 539 2.32 -14.77 2.96
C LEU A 539 3.66 -15.14 3.61
N LYS A 540 4.33 -16.17 3.09
CA LYS A 540 5.76 -16.40 3.30
C LYS A 540 6.50 -15.81 2.10
N PHE A 541 7.53 -15.00 2.31
CA PHE A 541 8.31 -14.39 1.24
C PHE A 541 9.74 -14.17 1.71
N GLU A 542 10.75 -14.55 0.92
CA GLU A 542 12.16 -14.44 1.28
C GLU A 542 12.94 -13.83 0.11
N LEU A 543 13.82 -12.87 0.38
CA LEU A 543 14.73 -12.38 -0.65
C LEU A 543 15.77 -13.44 -0.98
N ASP A 544 16.08 -13.54 -2.27
CA ASP A 544 17.23 -14.30 -2.74
C ASP A 544 18.53 -13.57 -2.41
N ARG A 545 19.43 -14.28 -1.73
CA ARG A 545 20.68 -13.69 -1.22
C ARG A 545 21.66 -13.32 -2.33
N ASP A 546 21.60 -14.03 -3.46
CA ASP A 546 22.57 -13.91 -4.55
C ASP A 546 22.10 -12.93 -5.63
N THR A 547 20.79 -12.67 -5.71
CA THR A 547 20.19 -11.82 -6.75
C THR A 547 19.42 -10.63 -6.21
N ASP A 548 18.57 -10.80 -5.19
CA ASP A 548 17.70 -9.72 -4.70
C ASP A 548 18.43 -8.78 -3.72
N LEU A 549 19.26 -9.32 -2.80
CA LEU A 549 20.02 -8.49 -1.85
C LEU A 549 21.07 -7.58 -2.53
N PRO A 550 21.87 -8.05 -3.50
CA PRO A 550 22.79 -7.16 -4.23
C PRO A 550 22.05 -6.04 -4.98
N LEU A 551 20.87 -6.35 -5.54
CA LEU A 551 20.03 -5.35 -6.21
C LEU A 551 19.51 -4.30 -5.22
N LEU A 552 19.03 -4.73 -4.04
CA LEU A 552 18.60 -3.84 -2.96
C LEU A 552 19.72 -2.88 -2.53
N ARG A 553 20.94 -3.40 -2.29
CA ARG A 553 22.11 -2.59 -1.92
C ARG A 553 22.44 -1.55 -2.98
N ARG A 554 22.49 -1.97 -4.24
CA ARG A 554 22.75 -1.06 -5.36
C ARG A 554 21.68 0.03 -5.46
N ALA A 555 20.40 -0.34 -5.39
CA ALA A 555 19.31 0.63 -5.47
C ALA A 555 19.36 1.66 -4.32
N MET A 556 19.63 1.21 -3.09
CA MET A 556 19.81 2.08 -1.92
C MET A 556 21.01 3.03 -2.07
N ALA A 557 22.14 2.51 -2.57
CA ALA A 557 23.35 3.28 -2.80
C ALA A 557 23.12 4.34 -3.89
N THR A 558 22.55 3.94 -5.03
CA THR A 558 22.20 4.85 -6.13
C THR A 558 21.28 5.96 -5.64
N LEU A 559 20.19 5.63 -4.92
CA LEU A 559 19.27 6.65 -4.43
C LEU A 559 19.94 7.61 -3.44
N THR A 560 20.78 7.09 -2.55
CA THR A 560 21.54 7.91 -1.60
C THR A 560 22.47 8.90 -2.32
N LYS A 561 23.17 8.45 -3.36
CA LYS A 561 24.03 9.31 -4.20
C LYS A 561 23.22 10.35 -4.97
N VAL A 562 22.05 9.99 -5.47
CA VAL A 562 21.10 10.91 -6.13
C VAL A 562 20.66 12.02 -5.16
N HIS A 563 20.35 11.70 -3.90
CA HIS A 563 20.05 12.72 -2.90
C HIS A 563 21.22 13.65 -2.64
N PHE A 564 22.45 13.15 -2.56
CA PHE A 564 23.64 13.99 -2.40
C PHE A 564 23.93 14.85 -3.63
N ALA A 565 23.75 14.30 -4.85
CA ALA A 565 23.84 15.06 -6.09
C ALA A 565 22.78 16.19 -6.17
N ALA A 566 21.63 15.99 -5.54
CA ALA A 566 20.59 17.01 -5.35
C ALA A 566 20.88 18.00 -4.21
N GLY A 567 22.01 17.88 -3.51
CA GLY A 567 22.44 18.82 -2.46
C GLY A 567 21.99 18.48 -1.04
N ALA A 568 21.55 17.24 -0.78
CA ALA A 568 21.30 16.80 0.59
C ALA A 568 22.59 16.84 1.43
N ILE A 569 22.45 17.16 2.72
CA ILE A 569 23.58 17.17 3.68
C ILE A 569 23.67 15.89 4.48
N GLU A 570 22.55 15.18 4.64
CA GLU A 570 22.47 13.88 5.31
C GLU A 570 21.42 13.00 4.62
N CYS A 571 21.66 11.70 4.62
CA CYS A 571 20.68 10.70 4.19
C CYS A 571 20.42 9.68 5.31
N TYR A 572 19.18 9.24 5.43
CA TYR A 572 18.70 8.26 6.39
C TYR A 572 18.00 7.11 5.62
N PRO A 573 18.76 6.08 5.22
CA PRO A 573 18.16 4.87 4.65
C PRO A 573 17.35 4.15 5.74
N ALA A 574 16.31 3.42 5.33
CA ALA A 574 15.39 2.69 6.21
C ALA A 574 16.01 1.47 6.93
N LEU A 575 17.23 1.60 7.41
CA LEU A 575 17.95 0.58 8.16
C LEU A 575 17.46 0.53 9.59
N THR A 576 17.33 -0.67 10.13
CA THR A 576 16.72 -0.92 11.44
C THR A 576 17.55 -0.30 12.58
N LYS A 577 18.87 -0.13 12.39
CA LYS A 577 19.78 0.56 13.33
C LYS A 577 19.75 2.09 13.20
N GLY A 578 19.15 2.64 12.14
CA GLY A 578 18.93 4.08 11.99
C GLY A 578 20.16 4.92 11.64
N GLN A 579 21.14 4.33 10.96
CA GLN A 579 22.39 5.00 10.58
C GLN A 579 22.16 6.29 9.78
N ARG A 580 23.13 7.20 9.89
CA ARG A 580 23.19 8.48 9.19
C ARG A 580 24.33 8.45 8.19
N LEU A 581 24.06 8.87 6.95
CA LEU A 581 25.06 8.96 5.88
C LEU A 581 25.33 10.44 5.55
N THR A 582 26.55 10.75 5.14
CA THR A 582 26.99 12.10 4.71
C THR A 582 27.72 12.01 3.37
N PRO A 583 27.83 13.10 2.59
CA PRO A 583 28.38 13.07 1.22
C PRO A 583 29.81 12.51 1.10
N ASN A 584 30.61 12.56 2.16
CA ASN A 584 32.03 12.14 2.14
C ASN A 584 32.23 10.65 2.46
N MET A 585 31.16 9.89 2.70
CA MET A 585 31.24 8.46 3.02
C MET A 585 31.35 7.62 1.75
N ASP A 586 32.01 6.46 1.86
CA ASP A 586 31.89 5.40 0.85
C ASP A 586 30.49 4.77 0.93
N ILE A 587 29.61 5.22 0.04
CA ILE A 587 28.19 4.84 0.05
C ILE A 587 28.00 3.37 -0.37
N ASP A 588 28.74 2.90 -1.37
CA ASP A 588 28.61 1.51 -1.83
C ASP A 588 29.13 0.54 -0.77
N GLY A 589 30.36 0.78 -0.26
CA GLY A 589 30.96 -0.04 0.79
C GLY A 589 30.15 -0.02 2.09
N PHE A 590 29.46 1.08 2.39
CA PHE A 590 28.53 1.14 3.51
C PHE A 590 27.38 0.13 3.35
N PHE A 591 26.66 0.14 2.22
CA PHE A 591 25.51 -0.76 2.04
C PHE A 591 25.88 -2.23 1.95
N GLU A 592 27.08 -2.57 1.44
CA GLU A 592 27.59 -3.95 1.47
C GLU A 592 27.74 -4.51 2.89
N THR A 593 28.13 -3.67 3.84
CA THR A 593 28.32 -4.12 5.24
C THR A 593 27.08 -3.95 6.09
N ALA A 594 26.22 -2.99 5.74
CA ALA A 594 25.03 -2.59 6.51
C ALA A 594 23.78 -3.42 6.19
N ILE A 595 23.68 -4.01 4.99
CA ILE A 595 22.55 -4.86 4.58
C ILE A 595 23.09 -6.27 4.34
N ARG A 596 23.10 -7.14 5.34
CA ARG A 596 23.57 -8.52 5.21
C ARG A 596 22.43 -9.48 4.94
N GLU A 597 21.26 -9.18 5.50
CA GLU A 597 20.03 -9.93 5.30
C GLU A 597 18.82 -8.98 5.27
N SER A 598 17.62 -9.52 5.03
CA SER A 598 16.42 -8.71 4.82
C SER A 598 16.00 -7.91 6.06
N ASP A 599 16.35 -8.36 7.27
CA ASP A 599 15.91 -7.74 8.54
C ASP A 599 16.70 -6.48 8.93
N ASP A 600 17.85 -6.26 8.29
CA ASP A 600 18.66 -5.06 8.44
C ASP A 600 17.95 -3.82 7.88
N VAL A 601 16.92 -4.03 7.04
CA VAL A 601 16.20 -3.00 6.29
C VAL A 601 14.70 -3.13 6.53
N THR A 602 14.03 -1.99 6.68
CA THR A 602 12.57 -1.95 6.65
C THR A 602 12.10 -2.09 5.20
N LEU A 603 11.52 -3.24 4.88
CA LEU A 603 10.98 -3.55 3.56
C LEU A 603 9.46 -3.57 3.59
N SER A 604 8.85 -3.04 2.54
CA SER A 604 7.40 -3.03 2.39
C SER A 604 6.98 -3.35 0.96
N SER A 605 5.72 -3.74 0.77
CA SER A 605 5.12 -3.82 -0.55
C SER A 605 3.64 -3.49 -0.50
N SER A 606 3.16 -2.82 -1.53
CA SER A 606 1.73 -2.63 -1.81
C SER A 606 1.28 -3.42 -3.05
N HIS A 607 2.17 -4.24 -3.61
CA HIS A 607 2.02 -4.85 -4.94
C HIS A 607 2.25 -6.36 -4.94
N PRO A 608 1.62 -7.15 -4.03
CA PRO A 608 1.63 -8.59 -4.19
C PRO A 608 0.92 -8.97 -5.49
N HIS A 609 1.55 -9.83 -6.26
CA HIS A 609 1.05 -10.40 -7.51
C HIS A 609 1.51 -11.87 -7.66
N GLY A 610 0.82 -12.64 -8.50
CA GLY A 610 0.97 -14.09 -8.55
C GLY A 610 0.17 -14.80 -7.46
N GLY A 611 0.34 -16.12 -7.35
CA GLY A 611 -0.48 -16.99 -6.51
C GLY A 611 -1.56 -17.75 -7.29
N ASN A 612 -2.19 -17.14 -8.29
CA ASN A 612 -3.18 -17.78 -9.15
C ASN A 612 -2.88 -17.51 -10.63
N ALA A 613 -1.62 -17.74 -11.00
CA ALA A 613 -1.03 -17.27 -12.25
C ALA A 613 -1.71 -17.85 -13.51
N ILE A 614 -1.71 -17.04 -14.57
CA ILE A 614 -2.04 -17.47 -15.93
C ILE A 614 -1.02 -18.51 -16.39
N ASN A 615 -1.51 -19.59 -17.00
CA ASN A 615 -0.73 -20.50 -17.82
C ASN A 615 -1.64 -21.27 -18.79
N VAL A 616 -1.13 -21.62 -19.97
CA VAL A 616 -1.82 -22.52 -20.90
C VAL A 616 -1.90 -23.95 -20.36
N ASP A 617 -0.91 -24.35 -19.56
CA ASP A 617 -0.84 -25.64 -18.91
C ASP A 617 -1.51 -25.58 -17.52
N PRO A 618 -2.60 -26.34 -17.28
CA PRO A 618 -3.30 -26.36 -15.99
C PRO A 618 -2.44 -26.89 -14.82
N ASP A 619 -1.32 -27.57 -15.09
CA ASP A 619 -0.40 -28.02 -14.04
C ASP A 619 0.62 -26.94 -13.65
N ALA A 620 0.77 -25.90 -14.47
CA ALA A 620 1.73 -24.81 -14.28
C ALA A 620 1.08 -23.46 -13.90
N GLY A 621 -0.24 -23.36 -13.94
CA GLY A 621 -1.01 -22.17 -13.58
C GLY A 621 -2.38 -22.51 -12.98
N VAL A 622 -3.05 -21.52 -12.41
CA VAL A 622 -4.40 -21.68 -11.82
C VAL A 622 -5.49 -21.25 -12.79
N VAL A 623 -5.18 -20.30 -13.67
CA VAL A 623 -6.10 -19.79 -14.67
C VAL A 623 -5.54 -19.92 -16.08
N ASP A 624 -6.43 -20.04 -17.06
CA ASP A 624 -6.09 -19.99 -18.47
C ASP A 624 -5.78 -18.54 -18.94
N PRO A 625 -5.35 -18.34 -20.20
CA PRO A 625 -5.09 -16.99 -20.75
C PRO A 625 -6.28 -16.04 -20.76
N ASP A 626 -7.52 -16.53 -20.62
CA ASP A 626 -8.74 -15.73 -20.47
C ASP A 626 -9.12 -15.52 -19.00
N CYS A 627 -8.21 -15.88 -18.09
CA CYS A 627 -8.34 -15.79 -16.64
C CYS A 627 -9.43 -16.68 -16.02
N ARG A 628 -9.89 -17.72 -16.72
CA ARG A 628 -10.81 -18.73 -16.17
C ARG A 628 -10.02 -19.75 -15.36
N VAL A 629 -10.53 -20.11 -14.19
CA VAL A 629 -9.95 -21.16 -13.35
C VAL A 629 -10.01 -22.49 -14.10
N HIS A 630 -8.85 -23.14 -14.24
CA HIS A 630 -8.73 -24.43 -14.91
C HIS A 630 -9.68 -25.48 -14.31
N GLY A 631 -10.29 -26.29 -15.18
CA GLY A 631 -11.26 -27.32 -14.77
C GLY A 631 -12.61 -26.78 -14.27
N THR A 632 -12.89 -25.48 -14.43
CA THR A 632 -14.19 -24.87 -14.11
C THR A 632 -14.89 -24.33 -15.37
N THR A 633 -16.22 -24.21 -15.32
CA THR A 633 -17.01 -23.62 -16.40
C THR A 633 -17.22 -22.12 -16.24
N ASN A 634 -17.35 -21.61 -15.01
CA ASN A 634 -17.90 -20.27 -14.75
C ASN A 634 -17.21 -19.52 -13.60
N VAL A 635 -15.92 -19.78 -13.34
CA VAL A 635 -15.13 -19.02 -12.36
C VAL A 635 -13.95 -18.35 -13.04
N ILE A 636 -13.84 -17.02 -12.91
CA ILE A 636 -12.72 -16.24 -13.42
C ILE A 636 -12.01 -15.49 -12.28
N VAL A 637 -10.73 -15.19 -12.45
CA VAL A 637 -9.93 -14.40 -11.49
C VAL A 637 -9.48 -13.11 -12.17
N THR A 638 -9.76 -11.93 -11.59
CA THR A 638 -9.53 -10.65 -12.27
C THR A 638 -8.63 -9.69 -11.49
N ASP A 639 -7.88 -10.19 -10.52
CA ASP A 639 -6.94 -9.39 -9.72
C ASP A 639 -5.48 -9.70 -10.00
N ALA A 640 -4.56 -9.01 -9.33
CA ALA A 640 -3.11 -9.14 -9.51
C ALA A 640 -2.56 -10.56 -9.26
N SER A 641 -3.35 -11.48 -8.70
CA SER A 641 -2.93 -12.86 -8.49
C SER A 641 -2.69 -13.64 -9.78
N VAL A 642 -3.23 -13.17 -10.90
CA VAL A 642 -3.09 -13.82 -12.21
C VAL A 642 -1.76 -13.52 -12.90
N PHE A 643 -0.99 -12.56 -12.43
CA PHE A 643 0.30 -12.22 -13.05
C PHE A 643 1.35 -13.31 -12.74
N PRO A 644 1.92 -13.97 -13.76
CA PRO A 644 2.81 -15.11 -13.57
C PRO A 644 4.24 -14.73 -13.12
N THR A 645 4.64 -13.47 -13.33
CA THR A 645 5.89 -12.88 -12.82
C THR A 645 5.64 -11.46 -12.32
N CYS A 646 6.66 -10.90 -11.68
CA CYS A 646 6.69 -9.50 -11.32
C CYS A 646 6.53 -8.60 -12.56
N ILE A 647 5.67 -7.58 -12.46
CA ILE A 647 5.37 -6.63 -13.55
C ILE A 647 6.26 -5.38 -13.54
N ARG A 648 7.15 -5.24 -12.55
CA ARG A 648 8.11 -4.11 -12.37
C ARG A 648 7.51 -2.71 -12.16
N VAL A 649 6.21 -2.54 -12.36
CA VAL A 649 5.49 -1.26 -12.23
C VAL A 649 4.38 -1.31 -11.19
N ASN A 650 3.81 -0.17 -10.83
CA ASN A 650 2.69 -0.08 -9.90
C ASN A 650 1.46 -0.83 -10.42
N ALA A 651 0.91 -1.74 -9.60
CA ALA A 651 0.04 -2.80 -10.08
C ALA A 651 -1.40 -2.40 -10.42
N GLN A 652 -1.86 -1.21 -10.00
CA GLN A 652 -3.27 -0.85 -10.13
C GLN A 652 -3.73 -0.85 -11.58
N TRP A 653 -3.04 -0.15 -12.47
CA TRP A 653 -3.47 0.02 -13.86
C TRP A 653 -3.42 -1.31 -14.62
N THR A 654 -2.36 -2.09 -14.44
CA THR A 654 -2.23 -3.44 -14.99
C THR A 654 -3.35 -4.37 -14.51
N THR A 655 -3.74 -4.28 -13.23
CA THR A 655 -4.85 -5.08 -12.67
C THR A 655 -6.18 -4.69 -13.31
N MET A 656 -6.45 -3.40 -13.45
CA MET A 656 -7.66 -2.90 -14.12
C MET A 656 -7.69 -3.31 -15.59
N ALA A 657 -6.55 -3.21 -16.30
CA ALA A 657 -6.44 -3.62 -17.69
C ALA A 657 -6.64 -5.12 -17.85
N MET A 658 -6.15 -5.95 -16.93
CA MET A 658 -6.35 -7.41 -16.98
C MET A 658 -7.80 -7.80 -16.70
N ALA A 659 -8.46 -7.14 -15.74
CA ALA A 659 -9.88 -7.32 -15.50
C ALA A 659 -10.72 -6.93 -16.71
N HIS A 660 -10.39 -5.81 -17.36
CA HIS A 660 -11.03 -5.40 -18.61
C HIS A 660 -10.76 -6.41 -19.74
N TYR A 661 -9.52 -6.87 -19.90
CA TYR A 661 -9.15 -7.89 -20.87
C TYR A 661 -9.96 -9.17 -20.70
N ALA A 662 -10.16 -9.64 -19.47
CA ALA A 662 -10.91 -10.85 -19.17
C ALA A 662 -12.43 -10.70 -19.33
N THR A 663 -12.98 -9.48 -19.20
CA THR A 663 -14.44 -9.28 -19.08
C THR A 663 -15.07 -8.39 -20.15
N ALA A 664 -14.29 -7.69 -20.95
CA ALA A 664 -14.80 -6.76 -21.98
C ALA A 664 -14.76 -7.36 -23.39
N ARG A 665 -13.76 -8.18 -23.73
CA ARG A 665 -13.54 -8.70 -25.10
C ARG A 665 -14.66 -9.62 -25.58
N HIS A 666 -15.20 -10.44 -24.68
CA HIS A 666 -16.31 -11.35 -24.91
C HIS A 666 -17.08 -11.54 -23.60
N ASP A 667 -18.22 -12.22 -23.62
CA ASP A 667 -18.90 -12.60 -22.38
C ASP A 667 -18.10 -13.70 -21.67
N PRO A 668 -17.57 -13.46 -20.45
CA PRO A 668 -16.80 -14.48 -19.75
C PRO A 668 -17.65 -15.68 -19.27
N PHE A 669 -18.97 -15.66 -19.44
CA PHE A 669 -19.84 -16.75 -19.00
C PHE A 669 -20.65 -17.43 -20.12
N GLY A 670 -20.49 -16.99 -21.38
CA GLY A 670 -21.11 -17.63 -22.55
C GLY A 670 -22.25 -16.83 -23.16
#